data_AF-I0YKK1-F1
#
_entry.id   AF-I0YKK1-F1
#
_cell.length_a   1.000
_cell.length_b   1.000
_cell.length_c   1.000
_cell.angle_alpha   90.00
_cell.angle_beta   90.00
_cell.angle_gamma   90.00
#
_symmetry.space_group_name_H-M   'P 1'
#
loop_
_entity.id
_entity.type
_entity.pdbx_description
1 polymer ?
#
loop_
_entity_poly.entity_id
_entity_poly.type
_entity_poly.pdbx_seq_one_letter_code
_entity_poly.pdbx_strand_id
1 'polypeptide(L)'
;MQAVVYDGCVAFALRPTVGRYFHCRICVSSMQVDDLTISEYLMFKEKLLEIDLEPFNSHFPKLTRPNSIGEGVKFLNRHLSSRLFASNNADFHPIFDFLLTLSYNGQSLMLNDRIKNAQEMGRALDKADNFLNDHDPETPIEEVAIGLQDMGFERGWGNTVGRAQNTMHLLADIMQACDPETLQAFLGRLPMGFKVVILSPHGFFGQQNVLGKPDTGGQVVYILDQVRALEREMLARIWQQGLTGVEPQILVVTRLIPEAQGTSCDQRLEHISGTHHAQILRVPFRDDNGILQHWVSRFDVWPYLERFAVDAGGEIRAELGGRPDLIIGNYSDGNLVASLLSFHLNVTQCTIAHALEKTKYPDADVNWKKLDEDYHFAAQFTADVIAMNHSDFIITSTFQEIAGTQHTLGQYEDHQSFTMPGLYRIVHGIDVFDPKFNIVSPGADSDIYFSYDQADKRLTSLHPEIEELLFGKEEAPLAKGVLKDPSKPIIFSMARLDHVKNLTGLAEWFGGNKRLRELCNLVIVGGVVDPEQTTDREEKDQCKKMHIIIEEYGLQGELRWLVAQKNPVRNGEIYRYVADKRGAFVQPALYEAFGLTVVEAMSCGLPVFATICGGPAEIVVDKKSGFNIDPYHGSQAAETMADFFEESTKNPERWLQVSQGSLARVQEKYTWTLYADRLMTLSRIYSFWKYVSDLERRETRRYLQMFYILMMRPLIAKVEKQQAEERARKQQAAAENGDGKQHSKVAEFF
;
A
#
# COMPACT_ATOMS: atom_id res chain seq x y z
N MET A 1 -4.19 18.88 -18.28
CA MET A 1 -4.39 19.01 -19.74
C MET A 1 -3.15 18.47 -20.41
N GLN A 2 -3.28 17.54 -21.35
CA GLN A 2 -2.16 17.08 -22.19
C GLN A 2 -2.44 17.49 -23.64
N ALA A 3 -1.40 17.84 -24.39
CA ALA A 3 -1.50 18.23 -25.80
C ALA A 3 -0.45 17.49 -26.63
N VAL A 4 -0.88 16.95 -27.77
CA VAL A 4 -0.01 16.30 -28.77
C VAL A 4 -0.08 17.10 -30.05
N VAL A 5 1.08 17.50 -30.58
CA VAL A 5 1.18 18.28 -31.82
C VAL A 5 1.57 17.35 -32.96
N TYR A 6 0.76 17.30 -34.02
CA TYR A 6 1.04 16.49 -35.21
C TYR A 6 0.43 17.13 -36.46
N ASP A 7 1.24 17.27 -37.51
CA ASP A 7 0.84 17.69 -38.86
C ASP A 7 -0.09 18.93 -38.91
N GLY A 8 0.33 20.01 -38.25
CA GLY A 8 -0.43 21.26 -38.23
C GLY A 8 -1.72 21.24 -37.42
N CYS A 9 -2.00 20.16 -36.68
CA CYS A 9 -3.09 20.08 -35.71
C CYS A 9 -2.55 19.78 -34.30
N VAL A 10 -3.32 20.16 -33.28
CA VAL A 10 -3.04 19.92 -31.87
C VAL A 10 -4.19 19.13 -31.27
N ALA A 11 -3.92 17.91 -30.82
CA ALA A 11 -4.88 17.07 -30.13
C ALA A 11 -4.78 17.27 -28.61
N PHE A 12 -5.90 17.55 -27.95
CA PHE A 12 -5.99 17.80 -26.51
C PHE A 12 -6.69 16.64 -25.80
N ALA A 13 -6.13 16.24 -24.65
CA ALA A 13 -6.84 15.49 -23.62
C ALA A 13 -7.20 16.45 -22.49
N LEU A 14 -8.50 16.73 -22.37
CA LEU A 14 -9.08 17.64 -21.39
C LEU A 14 -9.72 16.83 -20.26
N ARG A 15 -9.37 17.17 -19.02
CA ARG A 15 -9.88 16.53 -17.80
C ARG A 15 -10.68 17.55 -17.00
N PRO A 16 -11.95 17.83 -17.37
CA PRO A 16 -12.76 18.84 -16.70
C PRO A 16 -13.08 18.47 -15.25
N THR A 17 -13.22 17.17 -14.97
CA THR A 17 -13.46 16.63 -13.62
C THR A 17 -12.69 15.32 -13.45
N VAL A 18 -12.47 14.93 -12.20
CA VAL A 18 -11.77 13.70 -11.83
C VAL A 18 -12.39 12.48 -12.52
N GLY A 19 -11.55 11.64 -13.15
CA GLY A 19 -11.96 10.41 -13.84
C GLY A 19 -12.71 10.62 -15.17
N ARG A 20 -12.89 11.86 -15.63
CA ARG A 20 -13.64 12.16 -16.87
C ARG A 20 -12.79 12.92 -17.86
N TYR A 21 -12.73 12.40 -19.07
CA TYR A 21 -11.93 12.93 -20.16
C TYR A 21 -12.79 13.31 -21.36
N PHE A 22 -12.37 14.37 -22.03
CA PHE A 22 -12.85 14.77 -23.34
C PHE A 22 -11.63 14.99 -24.23
N HIS A 23 -11.69 14.46 -25.45
CA HIS A 23 -10.61 14.58 -26.41
C HIS A 23 -11.08 15.39 -27.61
N CYS A 24 -10.25 16.29 -28.08
CA CYS A 24 -10.53 17.06 -29.28
C CYS A 24 -9.24 17.37 -30.04
N ARG A 25 -9.38 17.80 -31.30
CA ARG A 25 -8.29 18.28 -32.14
C ARG A 25 -8.60 19.68 -32.62
N ILE A 26 -7.59 20.54 -32.63
CA ILE A 26 -7.63 21.86 -33.25
C ILE A 26 -6.64 21.88 -34.41
N CYS A 27 -7.11 22.06 -35.64
CA CYS A 27 -6.21 22.24 -36.77
C CYS A 27 -5.81 23.71 -36.92
N VAL A 28 -4.52 24.00 -36.79
CA VAL A 28 -3.98 25.36 -36.65
C VAL A 28 -4.25 26.23 -37.89
N SER A 29 -4.33 25.61 -39.08
CA SER A 29 -4.60 26.30 -40.34
C SER A 29 -6.07 26.70 -40.51
N SER A 30 -7.02 25.90 -40.02
CA SER A 30 -8.46 26.14 -40.17
C SER A 30 -9.12 26.69 -38.90
N MET A 31 -8.44 26.60 -37.75
CA MET A 31 -9.00 26.84 -36.41
C MET A 31 -10.27 26.02 -36.11
N GLN A 32 -10.47 24.92 -36.84
CA GLN A 32 -11.59 24.01 -36.62
C GLN A 32 -11.30 23.11 -35.42
N VAL A 33 -12.32 22.89 -34.60
CA VAL A 33 -12.30 21.97 -33.45
C VAL A 33 -13.13 20.75 -33.80
N ASP A 34 -12.52 19.58 -33.77
CA ASP A 34 -13.19 18.30 -33.96
C ASP A 34 -13.12 17.47 -32.67
N ASP A 35 -14.23 16.85 -32.29
CA ASP A 35 -14.26 15.90 -31.17
C ASP A 35 -13.52 14.61 -31.57
N LEU A 36 -12.76 14.03 -30.64
CA LEU A 36 -12.07 12.77 -30.83
C LEU A 36 -12.58 11.72 -29.85
N THR A 37 -12.71 10.48 -30.30
CA THR A 37 -12.73 9.30 -29.43
C THR A 37 -11.36 9.08 -28.78
N ILE A 38 -11.31 8.28 -27.71
CA ILE A 38 -10.03 7.90 -27.06
C ILE A 38 -9.11 7.19 -28.07
N SER A 39 -9.64 6.27 -28.87
CA SER A 39 -8.86 5.58 -29.91
C SER A 39 -8.33 6.56 -30.96
N GLU A 40 -9.12 7.54 -31.40
CA GLU A 40 -8.65 8.58 -32.33
C GLU A 40 -7.58 9.47 -31.71
N TYR A 41 -7.75 9.89 -30.45
CA TYR A 41 -6.74 10.64 -29.72
C TYR A 41 -5.43 9.86 -29.58
N LEU A 42 -5.51 8.60 -29.18
CA LEU A 42 -4.33 7.74 -29.08
C LEU A 42 -3.76 7.41 -30.47
N MET A 43 -4.55 7.48 -31.56
CA MET A 43 -4.04 7.37 -32.93
C MET A 43 -3.12 8.52 -33.35
N PHE A 44 -3.26 9.71 -32.76
CA PHE A 44 -2.27 10.78 -32.91
C PHE A 44 -0.90 10.38 -32.34
N LYS A 45 -0.88 9.41 -31.43
CA LYS A 45 0.36 8.85 -30.92
C LYS A 45 0.88 7.69 -31.78
N GLU A 46 0.04 6.81 -32.36
CA GLU A 46 0.44 5.70 -33.30
C GLU A 46 -0.72 4.80 -33.82
N LYS A 47 -0.47 3.72 -34.60
CA LYS A 47 -1.50 2.68 -34.95
C LYS A 47 -1.06 1.28 -34.46
N LEU A 48 -1.79 0.67 -33.51
CA LEU A 48 -1.38 -0.57 -32.79
C LEU A 48 -2.57 -1.46 -32.36
N LEU A 49 -2.27 -2.64 -31.80
CA LEU A 49 -3.23 -3.52 -31.10
C LEU A 49 -3.91 -2.76 -29.95
N GLU A 50 -5.23 -2.84 -29.86
CA GLU A 50 -6.02 -2.20 -28.80
C GLU A 50 -6.46 -3.21 -27.73
N ILE A 51 -6.24 -2.85 -26.47
CA ILE A 51 -6.71 -3.54 -25.28
C ILE A 51 -7.83 -2.68 -24.69
N ASP A 52 -9.01 -3.28 -24.55
CA ASP A 52 -10.21 -2.61 -24.04
C ASP A 52 -10.92 -3.52 -23.04
N LEU A 53 -10.93 -3.10 -21.77
CA LEU A 53 -11.54 -3.84 -20.67
C LEU A 53 -12.96 -3.33 -20.35
N GLU A 54 -13.42 -2.24 -20.95
CA GLU A 54 -14.74 -1.68 -20.65
C GLU A 54 -15.90 -2.65 -20.97
N PRO A 55 -15.92 -3.34 -22.13
CA PRO A 55 -17.02 -4.27 -22.46
C PRO A 55 -17.18 -5.39 -21.43
N PHE A 56 -16.07 -5.86 -20.86
CA PHE A 56 -16.04 -6.94 -19.85
C PHE A 56 -16.55 -6.48 -18.47
N ASN A 57 -16.64 -5.16 -18.25
CA ASN A 57 -17.15 -4.56 -17.03
C ASN A 57 -18.57 -3.98 -17.19
N SER A 58 -19.21 -4.15 -18.35
CA SER A 58 -20.51 -3.55 -18.68
C SER A 58 -21.67 -4.01 -17.80
N HIS A 59 -21.61 -5.23 -17.29
CA HIS A 59 -22.60 -5.81 -16.37
C HIS A 59 -22.36 -5.43 -14.90
N PHE A 60 -21.18 -4.86 -14.60
CA PHE A 60 -20.84 -4.44 -13.25
C PHE A 60 -21.37 -3.03 -12.97
N PRO A 61 -21.96 -2.81 -11.78
CA PRO A 61 -22.46 -1.50 -11.43
C PRO A 61 -21.27 -0.56 -11.20
N LYS A 62 -21.32 0.64 -11.79
CA LYS A 62 -20.26 1.65 -11.68
C LYS A 62 -20.71 2.82 -10.81
N LEU A 63 -19.76 3.39 -10.08
CA LEU A 63 -19.97 4.68 -9.43
C LEU A 63 -20.00 5.79 -10.49
N THR A 64 -20.65 6.92 -10.20
CA THR A 64 -20.74 8.05 -11.16
C THR A 64 -20.31 9.39 -10.57
N ARG A 65 -20.13 9.45 -9.25
CA ARG A 65 -19.79 10.67 -8.50
C ARG A 65 -18.33 10.61 -8.04
N PRO A 66 -17.51 11.64 -8.33
CA PRO A 66 -16.11 11.68 -7.90
C PRO A 66 -15.91 11.47 -6.40
N ASN A 67 -16.76 12.06 -5.57
CA ASN A 67 -16.67 11.95 -4.10
C ASN A 67 -16.97 10.54 -3.56
N SER A 68 -17.30 9.57 -4.42
CA SER A 68 -17.55 8.18 -4.04
C SER A 68 -16.43 7.24 -4.50
N ILE A 69 -15.44 7.73 -5.27
CA ILE A 69 -14.27 6.93 -5.65
C ILE A 69 -13.55 6.44 -4.40
N GLY A 70 -13.14 5.17 -4.38
CA GLY A 70 -12.50 4.54 -3.22
C GLY A 70 -13.46 4.12 -2.10
N GLU A 71 -14.77 4.27 -2.28
CA GLU A 71 -15.82 3.82 -1.36
C GLU A 71 -16.61 2.64 -1.96
N GLY A 72 -15.91 1.78 -2.71
CA GLY A 72 -16.49 0.72 -3.54
C GLY A 72 -17.39 -0.24 -2.77
N VAL A 73 -16.98 -0.68 -1.58
CA VAL A 73 -17.78 -1.59 -0.74
C VAL A 73 -19.15 -1.02 -0.36
N LYS A 74 -19.25 0.29 -0.06
CA LYS A 74 -20.53 0.92 0.29
C LYS A 74 -21.51 0.89 -0.87
N PHE A 75 -20.99 1.10 -2.08
CA PHE A 75 -21.77 1.01 -3.30
C PHE A 75 -22.17 -0.44 -3.61
N LEU A 76 -21.22 -1.37 -3.45
CA LEU A 76 -21.47 -2.79 -3.66
C LEU A 76 -22.55 -3.33 -2.72
N ASN A 77 -22.52 -2.95 -1.44
CA ASN A 77 -23.54 -3.34 -0.47
C ASN A 77 -24.94 -2.83 -0.86
N ARG A 78 -25.06 -1.60 -1.38
CA ARG A 78 -26.33 -1.08 -1.91
C ARG A 78 -26.82 -1.84 -3.13
N HIS A 79 -25.91 -2.19 -4.02
CA HIS A 79 -26.25 -2.96 -5.21
C HIS A 79 -26.69 -4.38 -4.83
N LEU A 80 -25.92 -5.06 -3.98
CA LEU A 80 -26.25 -6.38 -3.45
C LEU A 80 -27.59 -6.40 -2.72
N SER A 81 -27.82 -5.46 -1.81
CA SER A 81 -29.06 -5.40 -1.04
C SER A 81 -30.28 -5.21 -1.95
N SER A 82 -30.18 -4.32 -2.94
CA SER A 82 -31.27 -4.11 -3.90
C SER A 82 -31.51 -5.32 -4.81
N ARG A 83 -30.46 -6.03 -5.23
CA ARG A 83 -30.57 -7.25 -6.05
C ARG A 83 -31.19 -8.41 -5.26
N LEU A 84 -30.78 -8.59 -4.00
CA LEU A 84 -31.36 -9.59 -3.10
C LEU A 84 -32.83 -9.30 -2.76
N PHE A 85 -33.21 -8.03 -2.69
CA PHE A 85 -34.62 -7.63 -2.47
C PHE A 85 -35.49 -7.81 -3.72
N ALA A 86 -34.96 -7.54 -4.92
CA ALA A 86 -35.71 -7.63 -6.17
C ALA A 86 -36.08 -9.07 -6.59
N SER A 87 -35.32 -10.07 -6.12
CA SER A 87 -35.66 -11.49 -6.27
C SER A 87 -36.82 -11.87 -5.34
N ASN A 88 -38.07 -11.57 -5.74
CA ASN A 88 -39.34 -11.93 -5.09
C ASN A 88 -39.23 -13.08 -4.07
N ASN A 89 -39.03 -12.78 -2.77
CA ASN A 89 -39.22 -13.56 -1.53
C ASN A 89 -38.96 -15.10 -1.46
N ALA A 90 -38.58 -15.78 -2.53
CA ALA A 90 -38.44 -17.24 -2.60
C ALA A 90 -36.99 -17.70 -2.80
N ASP A 91 -36.12 -16.85 -3.38
CA ASP A 91 -34.78 -17.22 -3.80
C ASP A 91 -33.68 -16.42 -3.05
N PHE A 92 -33.68 -16.43 -1.71
CA PHE A 92 -32.48 -16.12 -0.91
C PHE A 92 -31.39 -17.21 -1.01
N HIS A 93 -31.41 -17.96 -2.12
CA HIS A 93 -30.53 -19.06 -2.47
C HIS A 93 -29.04 -18.68 -2.39
N PRO A 94 -28.58 -17.48 -2.84
CA PRO A 94 -27.15 -17.18 -2.83
C PRO A 94 -26.54 -17.07 -1.43
N ILE A 95 -27.24 -16.45 -0.46
CA ILE A 95 -26.75 -16.37 0.93
C ILE A 95 -26.83 -17.74 1.58
N PHE A 96 -27.95 -18.43 1.42
CA PHE A 96 -28.14 -19.78 1.98
C PHE A 96 -27.05 -20.75 1.50
N ASP A 97 -26.82 -20.84 0.18
CA ASP A 97 -25.76 -21.68 -0.37
C ASP A 97 -24.39 -21.28 0.13
N PHE A 98 -24.12 -19.97 0.16
CA PHE A 98 -22.82 -19.47 0.58
C PHE A 98 -22.52 -19.89 2.02
N LEU A 99 -23.51 -19.79 2.92
CA LEU A 99 -23.40 -20.25 4.30
C LEU A 99 -23.12 -21.76 4.40
N LEU A 100 -23.75 -22.58 3.54
CA LEU A 100 -23.46 -24.02 3.46
C LEU A 100 -22.05 -24.35 2.97
N THR A 101 -21.40 -23.43 2.24
CA THR A 101 -20.01 -23.63 1.79
C THR A 101 -18.97 -23.36 2.87
N LEU A 102 -19.36 -22.69 3.97
CA LEU A 102 -18.42 -22.29 5.02
C LEU A 102 -17.99 -23.50 5.83
N SER A 103 -16.68 -23.70 5.92
CA SER A 103 -16.09 -24.79 6.70
C SER A 103 -14.67 -24.43 7.14
N TYR A 104 -14.23 -25.06 8.23
CA TYR A 104 -12.84 -24.99 8.68
C TYR A 104 -12.31 -26.41 8.91
N ASN A 105 -11.20 -26.76 8.25
CA ASN A 105 -10.59 -28.09 8.30
C ASN A 105 -11.60 -29.25 8.09
N GLY A 106 -12.57 -29.05 7.20
CA GLY A 106 -13.61 -30.05 6.88
C GLY A 106 -14.81 -30.09 7.84
N GLN A 107 -14.82 -29.29 8.90
CA GLN A 107 -15.99 -29.10 9.76
C GLN A 107 -16.88 -27.98 9.22
N SER A 108 -18.16 -28.25 9.04
CA SER A 108 -19.14 -27.24 8.61
C SER A 108 -19.27 -26.11 9.64
N LEU A 109 -19.45 -24.90 9.16
CA LEU A 109 -19.72 -23.71 9.96
C LEU A 109 -21.07 -23.11 9.56
N MET A 110 -21.67 -22.34 10.46
CA MET A 110 -22.95 -21.65 10.27
C MET A 110 -24.17 -22.58 10.11
N LEU A 111 -24.29 -23.29 8.99
CA LEU A 111 -25.44 -24.15 8.67
C LEU A 111 -25.00 -25.60 8.41
N ASN A 112 -25.83 -26.56 8.82
CA ASN A 112 -25.69 -27.96 8.41
C ASN A 112 -26.80 -28.38 7.45
N ASP A 113 -26.77 -29.66 7.07
CA ASP A 113 -27.66 -30.23 6.07
C ASP A 113 -29.10 -30.42 6.55
N ARG A 114 -29.45 -30.11 7.82
CA ARG A 114 -30.84 -30.20 8.30
C ARG A 114 -31.73 -29.13 7.70
N ILE A 115 -31.18 -27.97 7.35
CA ILE A 115 -31.89 -26.88 6.66
C ILE A 115 -31.69 -27.07 5.15
N LYS A 116 -32.76 -27.32 4.40
CA LYS A 116 -32.67 -27.70 2.98
C LYS A 116 -32.81 -26.53 2.01
N ASN A 117 -33.33 -25.40 2.46
CA ASN A 117 -33.58 -24.22 1.62
C ASN A 117 -33.75 -22.96 2.47
N ALA A 118 -33.76 -21.80 1.82
CA ALA A 118 -33.91 -20.51 2.49
C ALA A 118 -35.23 -20.37 3.28
N GLN A 119 -36.34 -20.99 2.85
CA GLN A 119 -37.60 -20.91 3.60
C GLN A 119 -37.52 -21.67 4.93
N GLU A 120 -36.90 -22.86 4.91
CA GLU A 120 -36.61 -23.62 6.12
C GLU A 120 -35.63 -22.89 7.04
N MET A 121 -34.64 -22.19 6.48
CA MET A 121 -33.71 -21.36 7.24
C MET A 121 -34.46 -20.27 8.03
N GLY A 122 -35.41 -19.58 7.41
CA GLY A 122 -36.23 -18.57 8.09
C GLY A 122 -37.00 -19.15 9.27
N ARG A 123 -37.68 -20.29 9.09
CA ARG A 123 -38.39 -20.98 10.19
C ARG A 123 -37.44 -21.52 11.27
N ALA A 124 -36.23 -21.90 10.90
CA ALA A 124 -35.21 -22.34 11.86
C ALA A 124 -34.71 -21.16 12.69
N LEU A 125 -34.51 -19.98 12.09
CA LEU A 125 -34.11 -18.75 12.79
C LEU A 125 -35.15 -18.37 13.85
N ASP A 126 -36.45 -18.41 13.53
CA ASP A 126 -37.52 -18.14 14.50
C ASP A 126 -37.49 -19.13 15.68
N LYS A 127 -37.20 -20.41 15.42
CA LYS A 127 -37.09 -21.43 16.47
C LYS A 127 -35.87 -21.22 17.36
N ALA A 128 -34.72 -20.92 16.74
CA ALA A 128 -33.48 -20.64 17.46
C ALA A 128 -33.62 -19.38 18.33
N ASP A 129 -34.28 -18.33 17.83
CA ASP A 129 -34.53 -17.11 18.60
C ASP A 129 -35.34 -17.38 19.87
N ASN A 130 -36.46 -18.11 19.74
CA ASN A 130 -37.27 -18.51 20.89
C ASN A 130 -36.49 -19.34 21.91
N PHE A 131 -35.65 -20.26 21.43
CA PHE A 131 -34.79 -21.09 22.28
C PHE A 131 -33.70 -20.28 23.00
N LEU A 132 -33.10 -19.30 22.34
CA LEU A 132 -32.06 -18.44 22.92
C LEU A 132 -32.63 -17.44 23.93
N ASN A 133 -33.88 -16.99 23.76
CA ASN A 133 -34.57 -16.10 24.72
C ASN A 133 -34.77 -16.72 26.12
N ASP A 134 -34.71 -18.05 26.25
CA ASP A 134 -34.80 -18.74 27.54
C ASP A 134 -33.48 -18.75 28.34
N HIS A 135 -32.40 -18.17 27.78
CA HIS A 135 -31.06 -18.17 28.36
C HIS A 135 -30.53 -16.75 28.61
N ASP A 136 -29.58 -16.60 29.53
CA ASP A 136 -28.94 -15.30 29.79
C ASP A 136 -28.05 -14.90 28.59
N PRO A 137 -28.08 -13.63 28.11
CA PRO A 137 -27.29 -13.19 26.95
C PRO A 137 -25.77 -13.40 27.08
N GLU A 138 -25.24 -13.42 28.30
CA GLU A 138 -23.80 -13.64 28.56
C GLU A 138 -23.43 -15.13 28.67
N THR A 139 -24.41 -16.04 28.59
CA THR A 139 -24.18 -17.49 28.61
C THR A 139 -23.24 -17.88 27.45
N PRO A 140 -22.14 -18.62 27.71
CA PRO A 140 -21.28 -19.16 26.67
C PRO A 140 -22.07 -20.01 25.67
N ILE A 141 -21.82 -19.82 24.38
CA ILE A 141 -22.58 -20.50 23.32
C ILE A 141 -22.46 -22.02 23.39
N GLU A 142 -21.35 -22.53 23.94
CA GLU A 142 -21.08 -23.95 24.09
C GLU A 142 -22.13 -24.67 24.95
N GLU A 143 -22.76 -23.98 25.91
CA GLU A 143 -23.78 -24.56 26.79
C GLU A 143 -25.08 -24.89 26.05
N VAL A 144 -25.37 -24.16 24.96
CA VAL A 144 -26.60 -24.30 24.16
C VAL A 144 -26.36 -24.85 22.75
N ALA A 145 -25.10 -25.15 22.41
CA ALA A 145 -24.68 -25.52 21.05
C ALA A 145 -25.41 -26.76 20.49
N ILE A 146 -25.65 -27.78 21.30
CA ILE A 146 -26.34 -29.01 20.87
C ILE A 146 -27.77 -28.69 20.41
N GLY A 147 -28.48 -27.84 21.16
CA GLY A 147 -29.83 -27.41 20.80
C GLY A 147 -29.86 -26.66 19.47
N LEU A 148 -28.89 -25.76 19.24
CA LEU A 148 -28.74 -25.04 17.98
C LEU A 148 -28.40 -25.98 16.80
N GLN A 149 -27.52 -26.96 17.01
CA GLN A 149 -27.14 -27.95 15.99
C GLN A 149 -28.31 -28.82 15.55
N ASP A 150 -29.18 -29.23 16.48
CA ASP A 150 -30.41 -29.97 16.17
C ASP A 150 -31.40 -29.16 15.34
N MET A 151 -31.37 -27.82 15.47
CA MET A 151 -32.15 -26.89 14.64
C MET A 151 -31.48 -26.55 13.30
N GLY A 152 -30.24 -26.99 13.10
CA GLY A 152 -29.48 -26.83 11.87
C GLY A 152 -28.38 -25.77 11.88
N PHE A 153 -28.09 -25.20 13.06
CA PHE A 153 -27.09 -24.14 13.23
C PHE A 153 -25.80 -24.70 13.84
N GLU A 154 -24.72 -24.66 13.07
CA GLU A 154 -23.37 -25.02 13.52
C GLU A 154 -22.65 -23.86 14.20
N ARG A 155 -21.42 -24.07 14.64
CA ARG A 155 -20.58 -23.02 15.27
C ARG A 155 -20.32 -21.84 14.32
N GLY A 156 -20.07 -20.66 14.89
CA GLY A 156 -19.68 -19.45 14.15
C GLY A 156 -20.61 -18.23 14.30
N TRP A 157 -21.77 -18.38 14.95
CA TRP A 157 -22.75 -17.29 15.12
C TRP A 157 -22.34 -16.26 16.18
N GLY A 158 -21.61 -16.68 17.21
CA GLY A 158 -21.22 -15.86 18.34
C GLY A 158 -20.59 -16.70 19.45
N ASN A 159 -19.85 -16.07 20.36
CA ASN A 159 -19.29 -16.71 21.56
C ASN A 159 -20.25 -16.75 22.75
N THR A 160 -21.25 -15.87 22.77
CA THR A 160 -22.32 -15.87 23.77
C THR A 160 -23.67 -16.01 23.10
N VAL A 161 -24.69 -16.41 23.88
CA VAL A 161 -26.09 -16.46 23.46
C VAL A 161 -26.52 -15.13 22.81
N GLY A 162 -26.28 -14.00 23.48
CA GLY A 162 -26.69 -12.69 22.99
C GLY A 162 -26.02 -12.30 21.67
N ARG A 163 -24.74 -12.65 21.48
CA ARG A 163 -24.05 -12.39 20.23
C ARG A 163 -24.53 -13.29 19.10
N ALA A 164 -24.71 -14.59 19.36
CA ALA A 164 -25.23 -15.53 18.38
C ALA A 164 -26.64 -15.12 17.92
N GLN A 165 -27.50 -14.79 18.87
CA GLN A 165 -28.84 -14.28 18.62
C GLN A 165 -28.80 -13.01 17.77
N ASN A 166 -27.96 -12.02 18.10
CA ASN A 166 -27.83 -10.81 17.30
C ASN A 166 -27.36 -11.07 15.86
N THR A 167 -26.44 -12.02 15.65
CA THR A 167 -26.02 -12.41 14.30
C THR A 167 -27.15 -13.12 13.53
N MET A 168 -27.94 -13.95 14.20
CA MET A 168 -29.14 -14.58 13.62
C MET A 168 -30.22 -13.54 13.27
N HIS A 169 -30.42 -12.52 14.11
CA HIS A 169 -31.32 -11.40 13.81
C HIS A 169 -30.89 -10.63 12.56
N LEU A 170 -29.60 -10.33 12.39
CA LEU A 170 -29.11 -9.68 11.16
C LEU A 170 -29.46 -10.51 9.91
N LEU A 171 -29.36 -11.84 9.99
CA LEU A 171 -29.75 -12.71 8.88
C LEU A 171 -31.27 -12.71 8.64
N ALA A 172 -32.06 -12.77 9.72
CA ALA A 172 -33.53 -12.70 9.62
C ALA A 172 -33.99 -11.36 9.02
N ASP A 173 -33.38 -10.25 9.44
CA ASP A 173 -33.62 -8.91 8.91
C ASP A 173 -33.27 -8.84 7.41
N ILE A 174 -32.13 -9.41 6.99
CA ILE A 174 -31.77 -9.50 5.57
C ILE A 174 -32.82 -10.28 4.77
N MET A 175 -33.32 -11.38 5.32
CA MET A 175 -34.35 -12.21 4.67
C MET A 175 -35.71 -11.50 4.57
N GLN A 176 -36.03 -10.63 5.51
CA GLN A 176 -37.30 -9.90 5.53
C GLN A 176 -37.23 -8.59 4.73
N ALA A 177 -36.16 -7.80 4.93
CA ALA A 177 -35.95 -6.49 4.34
C ALA A 177 -34.44 -6.16 4.30
N CYS A 178 -33.74 -6.63 3.27
CA CYS A 178 -32.31 -6.38 3.12
C CYS A 178 -31.98 -4.90 2.88
N ASP A 179 -31.21 -4.30 3.80
CA ASP A 179 -30.55 -3.01 3.62
C ASP A 179 -29.01 -3.16 3.62
N PRO A 180 -28.27 -2.14 3.14
CA PRO A 180 -26.82 -2.22 2.97
C PRO A 180 -26.04 -2.32 4.28
N GLU A 181 -26.52 -1.72 5.37
CA GLU A 181 -25.83 -1.67 6.65
C GLU A 181 -25.95 -3.01 7.37
N THR A 182 -27.15 -3.59 7.39
CA THR A 182 -27.40 -4.93 7.94
C THR A 182 -26.64 -6.00 7.15
N LEU A 183 -26.65 -5.93 5.81
CA LEU A 183 -25.89 -6.86 4.96
C LEU A 183 -24.38 -6.77 5.25
N GLN A 184 -23.84 -5.56 5.35
CA GLN A 184 -22.43 -5.35 5.69
C GLN A 184 -22.09 -5.91 7.07
N ALA A 185 -22.94 -5.65 8.07
CA ALA A 185 -22.74 -6.13 9.43
C ALA A 185 -22.77 -7.67 9.48
N PHE A 186 -23.70 -8.32 8.78
CA PHE A 186 -23.78 -9.77 8.71
C PHE A 186 -22.58 -10.39 7.99
N LEU A 187 -22.29 -9.97 6.76
CA LEU A 187 -21.16 -10.48 5.99
C LEU A 187 -19.83 -10.24 6.72
N GLY A 188 -19.70 -9.08 7.36
CA GLY A 188 -18.56 -8.72 8.20
C GLY A 188 -18.37 -9.65 9.40
N ARG A 189 -19.40 -10.37 9.86
CA ARG A 189 -19.34 -11.32 10.98
C ARG A 189 -19.15 -12.78 10.57
N LEU A 190 -19.16 -13.10 9.28
CA LEU A 190 -19.03 -14.50 8.85
C LEU A 190 -17.69 -15.12 9.27
N PRO A 191 -17.67 -16.39 9.71
CA PRO A 191 -16.47 -17.09 10.14
C PRO A 191 -15.65 -17.56 8.93
N MET A 192 -14.92 -16.63 8.34
CA MET A 192 -14.00 -16.88 7.23
C MET A 192 -12.78 -15.95 7.30
N GLY A 193 -11.76 -16.27 6.48
CA GLY A 193 -10.50 -15.54 6.47
C GLY A 193 -9.56 -16.00 7.57
N PHE A 194 -9.42 -17.30 7.78
CA PHE A 194 -8.53 -17.89 8.79
C PHE A 194 -7.11 -18.07 8.26
N LYS A 195 -6.95 -18.30 6.96
CA LYS A 195 -5.67 -18.56 6.29
C LYS A 195 -5.39 -17.44 5.28
N VAL A 196 -4.45 -16.55 5.60
CA VAL A 196 -4.11 -15.39 4.76
C VAL A 196 -2.71 -15.54 4.17
N VAL A 197 -2.57 -15.25 2.88
CA VAL A 197 -1.28 -15.26 2.18
C VAL A 197 -1.01 -13.85 1.63
N ILE A 198 0.19 -13.34 1.87
CA ILE A 198 0.64 -12.02 1.45
C ILE A 198 1.87 -12.19 0.56
N LEU A 199 1.84 -11.67 -0.66
CA LEU A 199 2.93 -11.82 -1.64
C LEU A 199 3.78 -10.56 -1.66
N SER A 200 5.11 -10.72 -1.49
CA SER A 200 6.10 -9.65 -1.66
C SER A 200 7.43 -10.23 -2.17
N PRO A 201 7.54 -10.64 -3.45
CA PRO A 201 8.68 -11.42 -3.94
C PRO A 201 10.02 -10.66 -3.97
N HIS A 202 10.06 -9.43 -4.48
CA HIS A 202 11.30 -8.66 -4.61
C HIS A 202 11.89 -8.16 -3.28
N GLY A 203 13.12 -7.64 -3.36
CA GLY A 203 13.83 -7.01 -2.24
C GLY A 203 14.36 -8.02 -1.22
N PHE A 204 15.02 -7.49 -0.18
CA PHE A 204 15.43 -8.26 0.99
C PHE A 204 14.31 -8.17 2.03
N PHE A 205 13.25 -8.97 1.88
CA PHE A 205 12.19 -8.97 2.89
C PHE A 205 12.72 -9.61 4.19
N GLY A 206 12.57 -8.99 5.35
CA GLY A 206 13.03 -9.54 6.63
C GLY A 206 12.85 -8.56 7.78
N GLN A 207 13.16 -8.96 9.01
CA GLN A 207 12.90 -8.13 10.19
C GLN A 207 14.12 -7.35 10.69
N GLN A 208 15.33 -7.77 10.33
CA GLN A 208 16.58 -7.18 10.80
C GLN A 208 17.59 -7.03 9.67
N ASN A 209 18.39 -5.96 9.71
CA ASN A 209 19.47 -5.68 8.75
C ASN A 209 19.04 -5.57 7.27
N VAL A 210 17.74 -5.39 7.00
CA VAL A 210 17.22 -5.31 5.63
C VAL A 210 16.90 -3.88 5.17
N LEU A 211 16.42 -3.01 6.06
CA LEU A 211 15.99 -1.66 5.68
C LEU A 211 17.17 -0.85 5.10
N GLY A 212 16.96 -0.28 3.92
CA GLY A 212 17.98 0.45 3.16
C GLY A 212 18.80 -0.42 2.21
N LYS A 213 18.61 -1.74 2.18
CA LYS A 213 19.10 -2.56 1.06
C LYS A 213 18.31 -2.26 -0.23
N PRO A 214 18.86 -2.58 -1.41
CA PRO A 214 18.16 -2.41 -2.69
C PRO A 214 16.74 -2.99 -2.67
N ASP A 215 15.79 -2.25 -3.23
CA ASP A 215 14.35 -2.57 -3.27
C ASP A 215 13.71 -2.89 -1.92
N THR A 216 14.31 -2.44 -0.81
CA THR A 216 13.86 -2.77 0.54
C THR A 216 13.58 -1.50 1.34
N GLY A 217 12.29 -1.20 1.53
CA GLY A 217 11.85 0.04 2.18
C GLY A 217 10.48 -0.04 2.84
N GLY A 218 9.67 1.00 2.63
CA GLY A 218 8.37 1.17 3.31
C GLY A 218 7.39 0.01 3.11
N GLN A 219 7.45 -0.72 2.00
CA GLN A 219 6.62 -1.91 1.76
C GLN A 219 6.87 -3.02 2.80
N VAL A 220 8.12 -3.24 3.22
CA VAL A 220 8.43 -4.25 4.24
C VAL A 220 7.87 -3.83 5.59
N VAL A 221 8.04 -2.56 5.97
CA VAL A 221 7.48 -1.99 7.21
C VAL A 221 5.95 -2.10 7.20
N TYR A 222 5.32 -1.68 6.11
CA TYR A 222 3.87 -1.77 5.91
C TYR A 222 3.36 -3.20 6.14
N ILE A 223 3.97 -4.20 5.49
CA ILE A 223 3.51 -5.59 5.58
C ILE A 223 3.72 -6.16 6.99
N LEU A 224 4.86 -5.87 7.63
CA LEU A 224 5.11 -6.36 9.00
C LEU A 224 4.10 -5.79 10.00
N ASP A 225 3.79 -4.50 9.91
CA ASP A 225 2.79 -3.86 10.77
C ASP A 225 1.36 -4.33 10.45
N GLN A 226 1.05 -4.47 9.15
CA GLN A 226 -0.21 -5.02 8.67
C GLN A 226 -0.46 -6.41 9.26
N VAL A 227 0.54 -7.30 9.22
CA VAL A 227 0.41 -8.68 9.70
C VAL A 227 0.13 -8.74 11.20
N ARG A 228 0.83 -7.93 12.01
CA ARG A 228 0.59 -7.87 13.46
C ARG A 228 -0.83 -7.43 13.78
N ALA A 229 -1.32 -6.41 13.10
CA ALA A 229 -2.68 -5.92 13.29
C ALA A 229 -3.73 -6.91 12.77
N LEU A 230 -3.46 -7.54 11.64
CA LEU A 230 -4.34 -8.54 11.04
C LEU A 230 -4.49 -9.76 11.94
N GLU A 231 -3.40 -10.27 12.52
CA GLU A 231 -3.47 -11.39 13.46
C GLU A 231 -4.33 -11.05 14.68
N ARG A 232 -4.11 -9.88 15.30
CA ARG A 232 -4.91 -9.42 16.46
C ARG A 232 -6.41 -9.37 16.11
N GLU A 233 -6.74 -8.83 14.95
CA GLU A 233 -8.13 -8.74 14.48
C GLU A 233 -8.73 -10.11 14.14
N MET A 234 -7.97 -11.00 13.50
CA MET A 234 -8.38 -12.37 13.20
C MET A 234 -8.68 -13.14 14.49
N LEU A 235 -7.78 -13.07 15.49
CA LEU A 235 -7.98 -13.69 16.80
C LEU A 235 -9.22 -13.14 17.51
N ALA A 236 -9.39 -11.82 17.50
CA ALA A 236 -10.57 -11.17 18.10
C ALA A 236 -11.87 -11.66 17.42
N ARG A 237 -11.90 -11.75 16.09
CA ARG A 237 -13.06 -12.24 15.33
C ARG A 237 -13.34 -13.72 15.57
N ILE A 238 -12.31 -14.57 15.59
CA ILE A 238 -12.42 -16.01 15.89
C ILE A 238 -13.02 -16.20 17.30
N TRP A 239 -12.47 -15.48 18.29
CA TRP A 239 -12.98 -15.53 19.66
C TRP A 239 -14.44 -15.09 19.71
N GLN A 240 -14.76 -13.94 19.11
CA GLN A 240 -16.13 -13.41 19.04
C GLN A 240 -17.12 -14.34 18.32
N GLN A 241 -16.66 -15.26 17.48
CA GLN A 241 -17.51 -16.22 16.75
C GLN A 241 -17.74 -17.53 17.51
N GLY A 242 -17.16 -17.70 18.72
CA GLY A 242 -17.28 -18.93 19.50
C GLY A 242 -16.46 -20.09 18.92
N LEU A 243 -15.40 -19.78 18.18
CA LEU A 243 -14.55 -20.76 17.48
C LEU A 243 -13.33 -21.17 18.31
N THR A 244 -13.58 -21.59 19.56
CA THR A 244 -12.58 -22.23 20.43
C THR A 244 -11.84 -23.35 19.70
N GLY A 245 -10.50 -23.26 19.68
CA GLY A 245 -9.60 -24.21 19.03
C GLY A 245 -9.27 -23.91 17.56
N VAL A 246 -9.84 -22.85 16.97
CA VAL A 246 -9.47 -22.37 15.64
C VAL A 246 -8.32 -21.38 15.78
N GLU A 247 -7.24 -21.62 15.05
CA GLU A 247 -6.10 -20.71 15.00
C GLU A 247 -5.99 -20.09 13.59
N PRO A 248 -5.75 -18.77 13.51
CA PRO A 248 -5.44 -18.14 12.24
C PRO A 248 -4.06 -18.59 11.75
N GLN A 249 -3.77 -18.38 10.47
CA GLN A 249 -2.45 -18.57 9.89
C GLN A 249 -2.18 -17.47 8.87
N ILE A 250 -1.05 -16.79 8.99
CA ILE A 250 -0.64 -15.73 8.05
C ILE A 250 0.74 -16.07 7.48
N LEU A 251 0.84 -16.20 6.15
CA LEU A 251 2.10 -16.42 5.46
C LEU A 251 2.47 -15.21 4.60
N VAL A 252 3.60 -14.58 4.92
CA VAL A 252 4.23 -13.59 4.04
C VAL A 252 5.20 -14.31 3.12
N VAL A 253 4.82 -14.47 1.87
CA VAL A 253 5.59 -15.23 0.88
C VAL A 253 6.48 -14.30 0.06
N THR A 254 7.76 -14.60 0.08
CA THR A 254 8.81 -13.78 -0.54
C THR A 254 9.91 -14.66 -1.13
N ARG A 255 10.92 -14.06 -1.76
CA ARG A 255 12.04 -14.80 -2.33
C ARG A 255 13.01 -15.30 -1.25
N LEU A 256 13.50 -16.53 -1.42
CA LEU A 256 14.69 -17.04 -0.72
C LEU A 256 15.96 -16.60 -1.46
N ILE A 257 16.86 -15.92 -0.76
CA ILE A 257 18.14 -15.40 -1.28
C ILE A 257 19.29 -16.06 -0.52
N PRO A 258 19.92 -17.12 -1.08
CA PRO A 258 20.97 -17.87 -0.40
C PRO A 258 22.18 -17.04 0.04
N GLU A 259 22.58 -16.03 -0.73
CA GLU A 259 23.73 -15.21 -0.38
C GLU A 259 23.50 -14.33 0.86
N ALA A 260 22.24 -14.08 1.23
CA ALA A 260 21.69 -13.35 2.41
C ALA A 260 22.28 -11.96 2.74
N GLN A 261 23.59 -11.75 2.62
CA GLN A 261 24.31 -10.51 2.88
C GLN A 261 24.09 -9.99 4.31
N GLY A 262 24.16 -10.90 5.29
CA GLY A 262 24.00 -10.60 6.72
C GLY A 262 22.55 -10.49 7.20
N THR A 263 21.59 -10.96 6.41
CA THR A 263 20.16 -11.00 6.76
C THR A 263 19.70 -12.45 7.01
N SER A 264 18.42 -12.63 7.33
CA SER A 264 17.73 -13.93 7.41
C SER A 264 17.08 -14.36 6.08
N CYS A 265 17.44 -13.73 4.95
CA CYS A 265 16.77 -13.98 3.66
C CYS A 265 17.05 -15.36 3.05
N ASP A 266 18.00 -16.12 3.61
CA ASP A 266 18.29 -17.52 3.29
C ASP A 266 17.45 -18.53 4.07
N GLN A 267 16.76 -18.09 5.13
CA GLN A 267 15.94 -18.96 5.98
C GLN A 267 14.56 -19.19 5.37
N ARG A 268 14.22 -20.45 5.05
CA ARG A 268 12.92 -20.80 4.44
C ARG A 268 11.73 -20.30 5.27
N LEU A 269 11.76 -20.46 6.58
CA LEU A 269 10.71 -20.01 7.49
C LEU A 269 11.31 -19.10 8.56
N GLU A 270 10.67 -17.95 8.77
CA GLU A 270 11.05 -16.98 9.81
C GLU A 270 9.77 -16.51 10.52
N HIS A 271 9.72 -16.64 11.84
CA HIS A 271 8.57 -16.18 12.62
C HIS A 271 8.54 -14.64 12.70
N ILE A 272 7.35 -14.03 12.58
CA ILE A 272 7.20 -12.57 12.65
C ILE A 272 7.07 -12.14 14.11
N SER A 273 7.99 -11.28 14.56
CA SER A 273 8.05 -10.76 15.92
C SER A 273 6.78 -9.98 16.28
N GLY A 274 6.27 -10.25 17.48
CA GLY A 274 5.02 -9.65 17.97
C GLY A 274 3.75 -10.37 17.48
N THR A 275 3.91 -11.57 16.92
CA THR A 275 2.78 -12.43 16.48
C THR A 275 2.91 -13.84 17.07
N HIS A 276 1.90 -14.69 16.90
CA HIS A 276 1.92 -16.10 17.30
C HIS A 276 1.72 -17.08 16.14
N HIS A 277 1.04 -16.64 15.10
CA HIS A 277 0.52 -17.41 13.97
C HIS A 277 0.93 -16.82 12.61
N ALA A 278 1.88 -15.89 12.59
CA ALA A 278 2.42 -15.31 11.36
C ALA A 278 3.88 -15.69 11.11
N GLN A 279 4.18 -16.01 9.85
CA GLN A 279 5.51 -16.42 9.40
C GLN A 279 5.83 -15.84 8.02
N ILE A 280 7.11 -15.60 7.78
CA ILE A 280 7.67 -15.35 6.46
C ILE A 280 8.03 -16.70 5.85
N LEU A 281 7.49 -17.00 4.67
CA LEU A 281 7.81 -18.18 3.87
C LEU A 281 8.63 -17.76 2.65
N ARG A 282 9.87 -18.23 2.56
CA ARG A 282 10.78 -17.90 1.47
C ARG A 282 10.86 -19.03 0.47
N VAL A 283 10.52 -18.71 -0.79
CA VAL A 283 10.61 -19.65 -1.90
C VAL A 283 11.69 -19.18 -2.87
N PRO A 284 12.65 -20.03 -3.25
CA PRO A 284 13.75 -19.63 -4.12
C PRO A 284 13.31 -19.41 -5.57
N PHE A 285 13.90 -18.42 -6.24
CA PHE A 285 13.86 -18.34 -7.70
C PHE A 285 14.72 -19.44 -8.33
N ARG A 286 14.32 -19.86 -9.54
CA ARG A 286 14.99 -20.92 -10.31
C ARG A 286 15.14 -20.50 -11.77
N ASP A 287 16.29 -20.83 -12.34
CA ASP A 287 16.51 -20.89 -13.78
C ASP A 287 16.90 -22.32 -14.18
N ASP A 288 17.24 -22.53 -15.45
CA ASP A 288 17.65 -23.84 -15.97
C ASP A 288 18.89 -24.43 -15.27
N ASN A 289 19.68 -23.60 -14.57
CA ASN A 289 20.86 -24.01 -13.84
C ASN A 289 20.60 -24.25 -12.34
N GLY A 290 19.35 -24.10 -11.89
CA GLY A 290 18.93 -24.35 -10.51
C GLY A 290 18.62 -23.07 -9.73
N ILE A 291 19.02 -23.02 -8.46
CA ILE A 291 18.64 -21.94 -7.54
C ILE A 291 19.46 -20.68 -7.81
N LEU A 292 18.80 -19.53 -8.02
CA LEU A 292 19.48 -18.24 -8.09
C LEU A 292 19.98 -17.81 -6.71
N GLN A 293 21.30 -17.68 -6.58
CA GLN A 293 21.98 -17.37 -5.31
C GLN A 293 21.92 -15.88 -4.92
N HIS A 294 22.08 -15.00 -5.91
CA HIS A 294 22.24 -13.55 -5.72
C HIS A 294 20.91 -12.79 -5.76
N TRP A 295 20.88 -11.60 -5.18
CA TRP A 295 19.75 -10.67 -5.28
C TRP A 295 19.49 -10.25 -6.74
N VAL A 296 18.22 -10.05 -7.09
CA VAL A 296 17.76 -9.59 -8.41
C VAL A 296 16.90 -8.36 -8.19
N SER A 297 17.14 -7.31 -8.99
CA SER A 297 16.35 -6.08 -8.99
C SER A 297 14.89 -6.36 -9.25
N ARG A 298 13.98 -5.59 -8.64
CA ARG A 298 12.53 -5.64 -8.89
C ARG A 298 12.16 -5.41 -10.35
N PHE A 299 13.01 -4.72 -11.12
CA PHE A 299 12.82 -4.55 -12.56
C PHE A 299 13.17 -5.82 -13.35
N ASP A 300 13.93 -6.74 -12.77
CA ASP A 300 14.52 -7.91 -13.42
C ASP A 300 13.88 -9.24 -13.03
N VAL A 301 12.87 -9.23 -12.14
CA VAL A 301 12.30 -10.46 -11.57
C VAL A 301 11.36 -11.23 -12.52
N TRP A 302 10.88 -10.61 -13.61
CA TRP A 302 9.81 -11.13 -14.47
C TRP A 302 9.98 -12.57 -14.97
N PRO A 303 11.18 -13.00 -15.42
CA PRO A 303 11.47 -14.40 -15.79
C PRO A 303 11.06 -15.45 -14.76
N TYR A 304 11.21 -15.11 -13.49
CA TYR A 304 11.14 -16.09 -12.41
C TYR A 304 9.73 -16.22 -11.83
N LEU A 305 8.84 -15.25 -12.09
CA LEU A 305 7.57 -15.11 -11.36
C LEU A 305 6.56 -16.22 -11.66
N GLU A 306 6.49 -16.71 -12.90
CA GLU A 306 5.56 -17.81 -13.24
C GLU A 306 5.95 -19.09 -12.50
N ARG A 307 7.25 -19.45 -12.55
CA ARG A 307 7.77 -20.61 -11.84
C ARG A 307 7.66 -20.44 -10.33
N PHE A 308 7.99 -19.26 -9.83
CA PHE A 308 7.83 -18.92 -8.41
C PHE A 308 6.38 -19.08 -7.95
N ALA A 309 5.39 -18.64 -8.72
CA ALA A 309 3.98 -18.82 -8.37
C ALA A 309 3.59 -20.32 -8.25
N VAL A 310 4.10 -21.17 -9.15
CA VAL A 310 3.90 -22.62 -9.08
C VAL A 310 4.54 -23.23 -7.83
N ASP A 311 5.83 -22.93 -7.61
CA ASP A 311 6.58 -23.48 -6.48
C ASP A 311 5.99 -22.97 -5.15
N ALA A 312 5.70 -21.67 -5.05
CA ALA A 312 5.05 -21.07 -3.89
C ALA A 312 3.66 -21.64 -3.63
N GLY A 313 2.85 -21.90 -4.66
CA GLY A 313 1.54 -22.55 -4.51
C GLY A 313 1.63 -23.96 -3.90
N GLY A 314 2.72 -24.68 -4.15
CA GLY A 314 3.04 -25.94 -3.48
C GLY A 314 3.34 -25.75 -1.99
N GLU A 315 4.30 -24.88 -1.69
CA GLU A 315 4.77 -24.60 -0.32
C GLU A 315 3.67 -24.00 0.57
N ILE A 316 2.89 -23.04 0.05
CA ILE A 316 1.76 -22.43 0.75
C ILE A 316 0.76 -23.49 1.21
N ARG A 317 0.37 -24.43 0.33
CA ARG A 317 -0.60 -25.46 0.69
C ARG A 317 -0.05 -26.44 1.71
N ALA A 318 1.24 -26.71 1.67
CA ALA A 318 1.91 -27.56 2.64
C ALA A 318 1.90 -26.92 4.04
N GLU A 319 2.28 -25.64 4.14
CA GLU A 319 2.33 -24.91 5.43
C GLU A 319 0.93 -24.63 5.99
N LEU A 320 -0.05 -24.30 5.15
CA LEU A 320 -1.41 -24.02 5.58
C LEU A 320 -2.26 -25.28 5.80
N GLY A 321 -1.78 -26.46 5.40
CA GLY A 321 -2.58 -27.70 5.38
C GLY A 321 -3.86 -27.58 4.53
N GLY A 322 -3.86 -26.76 3.48
CA GLY A 322 -5.04 -26.46 2.67
C GLY A 322 -4.88 -25.23 1.77
N ARG A 323 -5.99 -24.79 1.16
CA ARG A 323 -6.01 -23.52 0.40
C ARG A 323 -6.09 -22.32 1.36
N PRO A 324 -5.55 -21.15 0.98
CA PRO A 324 -5.82 -19.91 1.70
C PRO A 324 -7.25 -19.42 1.47
N ASP A 325 -7.72 -18.58 2.37
CA ASP A 325 -9.02 -17.90 2.29
C ASP A 325 -8.90 -16.52 1.61
N LEU A 326 -7.72 -15.90 1.71
CA LEU A 326 -7.41 -14.59 1.13
C LEU A 326 -5.97 -14.57 0.62
N ILE A 327 -5.77 -13.99 -0.56
CA ILE A 327 -4.45 -13.70 -1.14
C ILE A 327 -4.31 -12.19 -1.34
N ILE A 328 -3.25 -11.59 -0.80
CA ILE A 328 -2.94 -10.16 -0.91
C ILE A 328 -1.64 -9.99 -1.72
N GLY A 329 -1.75 -9.45 -2.93
CA GLY A 329 -0.59 -9.03 -3.72
C GLY A 329 -0.06 -7.67 -3.26
N ASN A 330 1.27 -7.50 -3.27
CA ASN A 330 1.92 -6.22 -3.01
C ASN A 330 2.89 -5.88 -4.15
N TYR A 331 2.78 -4.67 -4.69
CA TYR A 331 3.57 -4.18 -5.84
C TYR A 331 3.35 -5.02 -7.12
N SER A 332 3.93 -4.62 -8.25
CA SER A 332 3.68 -5.25 -9.56
C SER A 332 3.94 -6.76 -9.58
N ASP A 333 5.09 -7.19 -9.05
CA ASP A 333 5.49 -8.60 -9.03
C ASP A 333 4.63 -9.44 -8.09
N GLY A 334 4.39 -8.97 -6.86
CA GLY A 334 3.52 -9.64 -5.91
C GLY A 334 2.07 -9.68 -6.37
N ASN A 335 1.58 -8.62 -7.02
CA ASN A 335 0.25 -8.57 -7.62
C ASN A 335 0.09 -9.56 -8.79
N LEU A 336 1.12 -9.71 -9.62
CA LEU A 336 1.11 -10.71 -10.68
C LEU A 336 1.09 -12.13 -10.12
N VAL A 337 1.97 -12.44 -9.17
CA VAL A 337 2.01 -13.76 -8.50
C VAL A 337 0.69 -14.05 -7.78
N ALA A 338 0.12 -13.06 -7.08
CA ALA A 338 -1.19 -13.17 -6.44
C ALA A 338 -2.29 -13.48 -7.46
N SER A 339 -2.24 -12.88 -8.66
CA SER A 339 -3.21 -13.13 -9.72
C SER A 339 -3.11 -14.57 -10.23
N LEU A 340 -1.88 -15.06 -10.46
CA LEU A 340 -1.64 -16.44 -10.86
C LEU A 340 -2.12 -17.43 -9.79
N LEU A 341 -1.78 -17.21 -8.51
CA LEU A 341 -2.19 -18.08 -7.41
C LEU A 341 -3.71 -18.05 -7.19
N SER A 342 -4.32 -16.86 -7.18
CA SER A 342 -5.77 -16.67 -7.06
C SER A 342 -6.52 -17.43 -8.14
N PHE A 343 -6.03 -17.36 -9.39
CA PHE A 343 -6.60 -18.08 -10.51
C PHE A 343 -6.55 -19.61 -10.30
N HIS A 344 -5.39 -20.14 -9.90
CA HIS A 344 -5.20 -21.59 -9.76
C HIS A 344 -5.88 -22.17 -8.52
N LEU A 345 -5.95 -21.41 -7.41
CA LEU A 345 -6.50 -21.86 -6.14
C LEU A 345 -7.98 -21.48 -5.95
N ASN A 346 -8.52 -20.62 -6.83
CA ASN A 346 -9.84 -20.02 -6.74
C ASN A 346 -10.09 -19.35 -5.38
N VAL A 347 -9.22 -18.40 -5.01
CA VAL A 347 -9.22 -17.70 -3.71
C VAL A 347 -9.47 -16.22 -3.93
N THR A 348 -10.15 -15.54 -2.99
CA THR A 348 -10.38 -14.09 -3.09
C THR A 348 -9.04 -13.34 -3.11
N GLN A 349 -8.91 -12.39 -4.04
CA GLN A 349 -7.69 -11.63 -4.23
C GLN A 349 -7.86 -10.15 -3.90
N CYS A 350 -6.95 -9.64 -3.06
CA CYS A 350 -6.68 -8.23 -2.86
C CYS A 350 -5.36 -7.86 -3.56
N THR A 351 -5.27 -6.65 -4.11
CA THR A 351 -3.99 -6.08 -4.57
C THR A 351 -3.74 -4.74 -3.91
N ILE A 352 -2.48 -4.49 -3.53
CA ILE A 352 -1.98 -3.22 -3.01
C ILE A 352 -0.81 -2.81 -3.89
N ALA A 353 -0.92 -1.69 -4.60
CA ALA A 353 0.14 -1.28 -5.53
C ALA A 353 1.39 -0.80 -4.80
N HIS A 354 1.24 -0.08 -3.68
CA HIS A 354 2.28 0.71 -3.01
C HIS A 354 2.82 1.87 -3.86
N ALA A 355 3.15 1.61 -5.12
CA ALA A 355 3.50 2.59 -6.13
C ALA A 355 3.22 2.02 -7.53
N LEU A 356 2.88 2.90 -8.48
CA LEU A 356 2.82 2.56 -9.89
C LEU A 356 3.91 3.33 -10.64
N GLU A 357 4.86 2.61 -11.24
CA GLU A 357 6.07 3.23 -11.80
C GLU A 357 5.76 4.16 -12.99
N LYS A 358 4.67 3.93 -13.72
CA LYS A 358 4.26 4.78 -14.85
C LYS A 358 4.11 6.25 -14.46
N THR A 359 3.62 6.55 -13.26
CA THR A 359 3.51 7.94 -12.77
C THR A 359 4.80 8.48 -12.18
N LYS A 360 5.73 7.61 -11.79
CA LYS A 360 7.04 8.01 -11.22
C LYS A 360 8.08 8.32 -12.30
N TYR A 361 7.92 7.73 -13.48
CA TYR A 361 8.75 7.98 -14.66
C TYR A 361 7.90 8.65 -15.74
N PRO A 362 7.90 10.00 -15.82
CA PRO A 362 7.10 10.72 -16.79
C PRO A 362 7.34 10.25 -18.22
N ASP A 363 6.26 10.10 -19.00
CA ASP A 363 6.27 9.63 -20.38
C ASP A 363 6.93 8.24 -20.59
N ALA A 364 7.06 7.43 -19.53
CA ALA A 364 7.68 6.11 -19.62
C ALA A 364 6.90 5.13 -20.50
N ASP A 365 5.58 5.31 -20.63
CA ASP A 365 4.76 4.52 -21.55
C ASP A 365 5.07 4.84 -23.01
N VAL A 366 5.16 6.10 -23.40
CA VAL A 366 5.49 6.51 -24.77
C VAL A 366 6.96 6.24 -25.10
N ASN A 367 7.87 6.45 -24.13
CA ASN A 367 9.31 6.27 -24.30
C ASN A 367 9.81 4.88 -23.88
N TRP A 368 8.91 3.92 -23.64
CA TRP A 368 9.23 2.64 -23.01
C TRP A 368 10.42 1.94 -23.66
N LYS A 369 10.52 1.92 -25.01
CA LYS A 369 11.61 1.23 -25.73
C LYS A 369 13.01 1.66 -25.29
N LYS A 370 13.19 2.95 -24.96
CA LYS A 370 14.48 3.49 -24.51
C LYS A 370 14.79 3.10 -23.07
N LEU A 371 13.75 2.91 -22.26
CA LEU A 371 13.81 2.58 -20.84
C LEU A 371 13.77 1.07 -20.60
N ASP A 372 13.35 0.29 -21.59
CA ASP A 372 13.10 -1.15 -21.47
C ASP A 372 14.38 -1.97 -21.32
N GLU A 373 15.55 -1.42 -21.66
CA GLU A 373 16.85 -2.06 -21.39
C GLU A 373 17.21 -2.04 -19.90
N ASP A 374 16.83 -0.98 -19.18
CA ASP A 374 17.20 -0.77 -17.77
C ASP A 374 16.08 -1.15 -16.78
N TYR A 375 14.82 -0.95 -17.18
CA TYR A 375 13.66 -1.02 -16.27
C TYR A 375 12.62 -2.07 -16.64
N HIS A 376 12.68 -2.61 -17.86
CA HIS A 376 11.72 -3.61 -18.37
C HIS A 376 10.25 -3.19 -18.20
N PHE A 377 9.94 -1.91 -18.41
CA PHE A 377 8.60 -1.34 -18.22
C PHE A 377 7.51 -2.00 -19.07
N ALA A 378 7.85 -2.61 -20.22
CA ALA A 378 6.88 -3.39 -20.97
C ALA A 378 6.30 -4.54 -20.16
N ALA A 379 7.15 -5.30 -19.45
CA ALA A 379 6.71 -6.38 -18.58
C ALA A 379 5.93 -5.82 -17.38
N GLN A 380 6.44 -4.76 -16.75
CA GLN A 380 5.82 -4.17 -15.57
C GLN A 380 4.41 -3.61 -15.85
N PHE A 381 4.25 -2.76 -16.87
CA PHE A 381 2.95 -2.16 -17.17
C PHE A 381 1.94 -3.21 -17.65
N THR A 382 2.40 -4.27 -18.34
CA THR A 382 1.55 -5.42 -18.68
C THR A 382 1.09 -6.14 -17.41
N ALA A 383 2.00 -6.42 -16.48
CA ALA A 383 1.68 -7.08 -15.21
C ALA A 383 0.71 -6.25 -14.35
N ASP A 384 0.90 -4.94 -14.30
CA ASP A 384 0.02 -4.01 -13.58
C ASP A 384 -1.40 -4.05 -14.14
N VAL A 385 -1.57 -3.89 -15.45
CA VAL A 385 -2.90 -3.95 -16.10
C VAL A 385 -3.57 -5.31 -15.86
N ILE A 386 -2.82 -6.42 -15.94
CA ILE A 386 -3.34 -7.75 -15.66
C ILE A 386 -3.86 -7.83 -14.22
N ALA A 387 -3.04 -7.44 -13.24
CA ALA A 387 -3.38 -7.64 -11.84
C ALA A 387 -4.48 -6.69 -11.36
N MET A 388 -4.51 -5.43 -11.84
CA MET A 388 -5.59 -4.47 -11.55
C MET A 388 -6.97 -4.99 -11.97
N ASN A 389 -7.02 -5.73 -13.09
CA ASN A 389 -8.28 -6.24 -13.61
C ASN A 389 -8.61 -7.64 -13.11
N HIS A 390 -7.60 -8.42 -12.70
CA HIS A 390 -7.79 -9.74 -12.10
C HIS A 390 -8.25 -9.66 -10.64
N SER A 391 -7.87 -8.60 -9.90
CA SER A 391 -8.18 -8.46 -8.49
C SER A 391 -9.69 -8.44 -8.20
N ASP A 392 -10.07 -9.08 -7.08
CA ASP A 392 -11.46 -9.04 -6.61
C ASP A 392 -11.76 -7.67 -5.96
N PHE A 393 -10.77 -7.11 -5.25
CA PHE A 393 -10.74 -5.73 -4.76
C PHE A 393 -9.31 -5.17 -4.69
N ILE A 394 -9.22 -3.84 -4.68
CA ILE A 394 -7.98 -3.07 -4.63
C ILE A 394 -8.01 -2.20 -3.37
N ILE A 395 -6.93 -2.24 -2.60
CA ILE A 395 -6.71 -1.31 -1.50
C ILE A 395 -5.72 -0.24 -1.93
N THR A 396 -6.08 1.02 -1.69
CA THR A 396 -5.18 2.18 -1.80
C THR A 396 -5.07 2.87 -0.45
N SER A 397 -3.97 3.60 -0.24
CA SER A 397 -3.76 4.35 1.01
C SER A 397 -4.51 5.68 1.00
N THR A 398 -4.75 6.24 -0.19
CA THR A 398 -5.37 7.56 -0.40
C THR A 398 -6.30 7.57 -1.60
N PHE A 399 -7.15 8.60 -1.67
CA PHE A 399 -7.96 8.91 -2.84
C PHE A 399 -7.07 9.35 -4.01
N GLN A 400 -6.03 10.13 -3.74
CA GLN A 400 -5.09 10.64 -4.73
C GLN A 400 -4.35 9.51 -5.46
N GLU A 401 -4.07 8.39 -4.79
CA GLU A 401 -3.53 7.19 -5.44
C GLU A 401 -4.47 6.68 -6.55
N ILE A 402 -5.79 6.76 -6.35
CA ILE A 402 -6.78 6.34 -7.36
C ILE A 402 -6.95 7.41 -8.42
N ALA A 403 -7.36 8.63 -8.02
CA ALA A 403 -7.96 9.61 -8.91
C ALA A 403 -7.34 11.03 -8.79
N GLY A 404 -6.21 11.15 -8.10
CA GLY A 404 -5.42 12.37 -8.09
C GLY A 404 -6.11 13.52 -7.36
N THR A 405 -5.87 14.73 -7.85
CA THR A 405 -6.57 15.95 -7.43
C THR A 405 -7.39 16.49 -8.59
N GLN A 406 -7.97 17.69 -8.44
CA GLN A 406 -8.55 18.39 -9.58
C GLN A 406 -7.51 18.74 -10.65
N HIS A 407 -6.25 18.96 -10.24
CA HIS A 407 -5.19 19.47 -11.12
C HIS A 407 -4.15 18.41 -11.51
N THR A 408 -4.02 17.33 -10.73
CA THR A 408 -3.05 16.25 -10.95
C THR A 408 -3.75 14.92 -11.18
N LEU A 409 -3.17 14.07 -12.03
CA LEU A 409 -3.69 12.74 -12.33
C LEU A 409 -3.47 11.77 -11.16
N GLY A 410 -4.42 10.87 -10.94
CA GLY A 410 -4.22 9.75 -10.03
C GLY A 410 -3.29 8.69 -10.60
N GLN A 411 -2.72 7.85 -9.74
CA GLN A 411 -1.81 6.79 -10.20
C GLN A 411 -2.55 5.71 -10.98
N TYR A 412 -3.68 5.22 -10.46
CA TYR A 412 -4.54 4.30 -11.21
C TYR A 412 -5.22 4.99 -12.39
N GLU A 413 -5.67 6.24 -12.22
CA GLU A 413 -6.26 7.02 -13.31
C GLU A 413 -5.33 7.15 -14.52
N ASP A 414 -4.02 7.27 -14.30
CA ASP A 414 -3.04 7.33 -15.38
C ASP A 414 -2.96 6.01 -16.19
N HIS A 415 -3.49 4.90 -15.66
CA HIS A 415 -3.61 3.61 -16.35
C HIS A 415 -4.97 3.42 -17.05
N GLN A 416 -5.89 4.40 -16.95
CA GLN A 416 -7.20 4.33 -17.60
C GLN A 416 -7.05 4.26 -19.12
N SER A 417 -6.15 5.05 -19.70
CA SER A 417 -5.86 5.03 -21.13
C SER A 417 -4.42 5.45 -21.39
N PHE A 418 -3.64 4.62 -22.08
CA PHE A 418 -2.27 4.93 -22.45
C PHE A 418 -1.81 4.12 -23.66
N THR A 419 -0.63 4.41 -24.18
CA THR A 419 -0.07 3.69 -25.33
C THR A 419 1.39 3.36 -25.09
N MET A 420 1.79 2.16 -25.52
CA MET A 420 3.18 1.74 -25.58
C MET A 420 3.57 1.57 -27.04
N PRO A 421 4.12 2.62 -27.67
CA PRO A 421 4.50 2.64 -29.08
C PRO A 421 5.15 1.36 -29.62
N GLY A 422 4.62 0.79 -30.70
CA GLY A 422 5.08 -0.48 -31.28
C GLY A 422 4.82 -1.75 -30.46
N LEU A 423 4.05 -1.70 -29.37
CA LEU A 423 3.65 -2.87 -28.58
C LEU A 423 2.13 -3.03 -28.56
N TYR A 424 1.41 -2.24 -27.75
CA TYR A 424 -0.05 -2.20 -27.70
C TYR A 424 -0.54 -0.84 -27.19
N ARG A 425 -1.85 -0.63 -27.26
CA ARG A 425 -2.58 0.49 -26.69
C ARG A 425 -3.60 0.00 -25.68
N ILE A 426 -3.70 0.71 -24.57
CA ILE A 426 -4.77 0.56 -23.59
C ILE A 426 -5.80 1.66 -23.84
N VAL A 427 -6.99 1.30 -24.34
CA VAL A 427 -8.11 2.23 -24.54
C VAL A 427 -8.85 2.45 -23.23
N HIS A 428 -9.23 1.34 -22.58
CA HIS A 428 -9.77 1.32 -21.22
C HIS A 428 -9.03 0.25 -20.41
N GLY A 429 -8.09 0.68 -19.58
CA GLY A 429 -7.25 -0.19 -18.76
C GLY A 429 -7.78 -0.42 -17.35
N ILE A 430 -8.34 0.63 -16.75
CA ILE A 430 -8.96 0.60 -15.43
C ILE A 430 -9.97 1.74 -15.35
N ASP A 431 -11.01 1.59 -14.54
CA ASP A 431 -12.00 2.62 -14.28
C ASP A 431 -11.89 3.07 -12.83
N VAL A 432 -11.58 4.34 -12.58
CA VAL A 432 -11.49 4.89 -11.22
C VAL A 432 -12.82 4.83 -10.46
N PHE A 433 -13.93 4.63 -11.16
CA PHE A 433 -15.27 4.44 -10.59
C PHE A 433 -15.63 2.97 -10.37
N ASP A 434 -14.69 2.03 -10.56
CA ASP A 434 -14.93 0.62 -10.29
C ASP A 434 -15.16 0.39 -8.78
N PRO A 435 -16.24 -0.34 -8.39
CA PRO A 435 -16.51 -0.64 -6.99
C PRO A 435 -15.47 -1.56 -6.35
N LYS A 436 -14.45 -2.04 -7.06
CA LYS A 436 -13.33 -2.78 -6.47
C LYS A 436 -12.36 -1.90 -5.68
N PHE A 437 -12.31 -0.60 -5.94
CA PHE A 437 -11.43 0.34 -5.22
C PHE A 437 -11.94 0.67 -3.82
N ASN A 438 -11.08 0.47 -2.82
CA ASN A 438 -11.35 0.80 -1.42
C ASN A 438 -10.15 1.52 -0.80
N ILE A 439 -10.40 2.68 -0.19
CA ILE A 439 -9.36 3.39 0.55
C ILE A 439 -9.30 2.82 1.97
N VAL A 440 -8.17 2.19 2.28
CA VAL A 440 -7.86 1.66 3.61
C VAL A 440 -6.49 2.20 4.00
N SER A 441 -6.47 3.36 4.65
CA SER A 441 -5.24 4.05 5.00
C SER A 441 -4.50 3.30 6.11
N PRO A 442 -3.16 3.12 6.00
CA PRO A 442 -2.37 2.52 7.06
C PRO A 442 -2.22 3.47 8.27
N GLY A 443 -1.66 2.94 9.35
CA GLY A 443 -1.33 3.72 10.55
C GLY A 443 0.16 3.72 10.88
N ALA A 444 0.48 4.24 12.05
CA ALA A 444 1.77 4.07 12.71
C ALA A 444 1.67 2.98 13.79
N ASP A 445 2.76 2.25 14.05
CA ASP A 445 2.82 1.28 15.14
C ASP A 445 2.63 2.00 16.48
N SER A 446 1.53 1.70 17.19
CA SER A 446 1.15 2.34 18.45
C SER A 446 2.09 2.02 19.61
N ASP A 447 2.91 0.97 19.49
CA ASP A 447 3.89 0.60 20.50
C ASP A 447 5.18 1.44 20.34
N ILE A 448 5.41 2.01 19.16
CA ILE A 448 6.57 2.85 18.83
C ILE A 448 6.21 4.35 18.84
N TYR A 449 5.10 4.69 18.18
CA TYR A 449 4.63 6.05 17.96
C TYR A 449 3.34 6.30 18.74
N PHE A 450 3.50 6.95 19.88
CA PHE A 450 2.43 7.32 20.79
C PHE A 450 2.65 8.74 21.28
N SER A 451 1.59 9.35 21.81
CA SER A 451 1.57 10.74 22.24
C SER A 451 2.67 11.06 23.25
N TYR A 452 3.32 12.22 23.08
CA TYR A 452 4.40 12.69 23.95
C TYR A 452 3.99 12.86 25.43
N ASP A 453 2.68 13.01 25.70
CA ASP A 453 2.09 13.19 27.04
C ASP A 453 1.89 11.88 27.83
N GLN A 454 2.10 10.70 27.21
CA GLN A 454 2.07 9.40 27.90
C GLN A 454 3.38 9.16 28.66
N ALA A 455 3.55 9.86 29.78
CA ALA A 455 4.78 9.89 30.58
C ALA A 455 5.27 8.49 31.02
N ASP A 456 4.35 7.56 31.28
CA ASP A 456 4.61 6.18 31.70
C ASP A 456 5.28 5.32 30.61
N LYS A 457 5.07 5.67 29.33
CA LYS A 457 5.66 4.95 28.20
C LYS A 457 6.95 5.58 27.66
N ARG A 458 7.32 6.77 28.14
CA ARG A 458 8.48 7.52 27.63
C ARG A 458 9.79 6.76 27.86
N LEU A 459 10.62 6.72 26.83
CA LEU A 459 11.92 6.03 26.86
C LEU A 459 13.03 6.98 27.34
N THR A 460 12.90 7.46 28.57
CA THR A 460 13.80 8.49 29.15
C THR A 460 15.25 8.07 29.24
N SER A 461 15.54 6.77 29.27
CA SER A 461 16.91 6.24 29.20
C SER A 461 17.64 6.57 27.89
N LEU A 462 16.90 6.88 26.82
CA LEU A 462 17.46 7.30 25.52
C LEU A 462 17.74 8.81 25.44
N HIS A 463 17.26 9.60 26.41
CA HIS A 463 17.37 11.07 26.34
C HIS A 463 18.82 11.56 26.27
N PRO A 464 19.80 11.03 27.03
CA PRO A 464 21.19 11.47 26.90
C PRO A 464 21.77 11.23 25.49
N GLU A 465 21.40 10.12 24.84
CA GLU A 465 21.82 9.81 23.48
C GLU A 465 21.15 10.73 22.45
N ILE A 466 19.85 11.01 22.63
CA ILE A 466 19.10 11.94 21.78
C ILE A 466 19.65 13.37 21.94
N GLU A 467 19.98 13.79 23.15
CA GLU A 467 20.58 15.10 23.41
C GLU A 467 21.95 15.24 22.77
N GLU A 468 22.81 14.22 22.84
CA GLU A 468 24.09 14.23 22.12
C GLU A 468 23.88 14.26 20.59
N LEU A 469 22.88 13.53 20.09
CA LEU A 469 22.56 13.53 18.67
C LEU A 469 22.13 14.95 18.20
N LEU A 470 21.18 15.56 18.91
CA LEU A 470 20.59 16.86 18.54
C LEU A 470 21.50 18.05 18.86
N PHE A 471 22.21 18.03 19.99
CA PHE A 471 22.94 19.18 20.55
C PHE A 471 24.44 18.92 20.77
N GLY A 472 24.95 17.76 20.37
CA GLY A 472 26.38 17.43 20.44
C GLY A 472 27.25 18.34 19.59
N LYS A 473 28.56 18.18 19.71
CA LYS A 473 29.56 19.08 19.09
C LYS A 473 29.72 18.86 17.57
N GLU A 474 30.48 19.74 16.94
CA GLU A 474 30.53 20.02 15.48
C GLU A 474 31.17 18.93 14.61
N GLU A 475 31.92 17.98 15.20
CA GLU A 475 32.75 17.00 14.48
C GLU A 475 32.35 15.53 14.75
N ALA A 476 31.07 15.25 14.98
CA ALA A 476 30.60 13.87 15.02
C ALA A 476 30.58 13.30 13.59
N PRO A 477 31.10 12.09 13.32
CA PRO A 477 31.05 11.46 11.98
C PRO A 477 29.63 11.30 11.40
N LEU A 478 28.62 11.44 12.26
CA LEU A 478 27.21 11.19 11.99
C LEU A 478 26.38 12.48 11.90
N ALA A 479 27.01 13.66 12.00
CA ALA A 479 26.30 14.93 12.01
C ALA A 479 27.11 16.08 11.37
N LYS A 480 26.40 17.11 10.91
CA LYS A 480 26.96 18.36 10.41
C LYS A 480 26.21 19.55 11.03
N GLY A 481 26.95 20.59 11.41
CA GLY A 481 26.40 21.77 12.07
C GLY A 481 26.15 21.57 13.57
N VAL A 482 25.87 22.66 14.27
CA VAL A 482 25.60 22.70 15.72
C VAL A 482 24.43 23.64 15.99
N LEU A 483 23.69 23.40 17.07
CA LEU A 483 22.65 24.31 17.53
C LEU A 483 23.20 25.17 18.67
N LYS A 484 23.36 26.48 18.41
CA LYS A 484 23.93 27.44 19.38
C LYS A 484 22.99 27.70 20.54
N ASP A 485 21.69 27.71 20.29
CA ASP A 485 20.65 27.92 21.29
C ASP A 485 19.71 26.71 21.37
N PRO A 486 20.00 25.72 22.25
CA PRO A 486 19.18 24.52 22.40
C PRO A 486 17.83 24.77 23.12
N SER A 487 17.56 26.02 23.54
CA SER A 487 16.28 26.39 24.16
C SER A 487 15.18 26.67 23.13
N LYS A 488 15.55 27.02 21.88
CA LYS A 488 14.59 27.27 20.80
C LYS A 488 13.82 25.99 20.42
N PRO A 489 12.55 26.13 20.00
CA PRO A 489 11.81 25.06 19.34
C PRO A 489 12.57 24.51 18.13
N ILE A 490 12.32 23.24 17.82
CA ILE A 490 12.95 22.53 16.71
C ILE A 490 11.95 22.33 15.58
N ILE A 491 12.31 22.79 14.39
CA ILE A 491 11.73 22.32 13.13
C ILE A 491 12.45 21.02 12.77
N PHE A 492 11.72 19.90 12.79
CA PHE A 492 12.27 18.57 12.57
C PHE A 492 11.79 18.01 11.22
N SER A 493 12.70 17.42 10.45
CA SER A 493 12.34 16.66 9.27
C SER A 493 13.17 15.37 9.20
N MET A 494 12.54 14.27 8.79
CA MET A 494 13.19 12.97 8.66
C MET A 494 12.68 12.27 7.40
N ALA A 495 13.59 12.03 6.45
CA ALA A 495 13.30 11.31 5.21
C ALA A 495 14.59 10.77 4.57
N ARG A 496 14.45 10.00 3.48
CA ARG A 496 15.58 9.74 2.58
C ARG A 496 16.03 11.04 1.93
N LEU A 497 17.33 11.13 1.62
CA LEU A 497 17.90 12.28 0.94
C LEU A 497 17.88 12.05 -0.57
N ASP A 498 16.76 12.39 -1.21
CA ASP A 498 16.56 12.33 -2.66
C ASP A 498 15.90 13.61 -3.17
N HIS A 499 15.88 13.81 -4.50
CA HIS A 499 15.36 15.04 -5.10
C HIS A 499 13.88 15.28 -4.78
N VAL A 500 13.08 14.22 -4.75
CA VAL A 500 11.63 14.28 -4.53
C VAL A 500 11.31 14.62 -3.07
N LYS A 501 12.07 14.09 -2.11
CA LYS A 501 11.90 14.40 -0.67
C LYS A 501 12.29 15.84 -0.32
N ASN A 502 13.12 16.49 -1.13
CA ASN A 502 13.34 17.94 -1.09
C ASN A 502 13.79 18.49 0.28
N LEU A 503 14.58 17.70 1.03
CA LEU A 503 15.15 18.15 2.32
C LEU A 503 16.07 19.37 2.15
N THR A 504 16.79 19.45 1.02
CA THR A 504 17.61 20.63 0.68
C THR A 504 16.74 21.86 0.45
N GLY A 505 15.54 21.71 -0.14
CA GLY A 505 14.62 22.83 -0.31
C GLY A 505 14.17 23.40 1.03
N LEU A 506 13.85 22.54 2.01
CA LEU A 506 13.53 23.00 3.37
C LEU A 506 14.69 23.80 4.01
N ALA A 507 15.93 23.36 3.82
CA ALA A 507 17.09 24.10 4.30
C ALA A 507 17.24 25.48 3.62
N GLU A 508 16.99 25.58 2.31
CA GLU A 508 16.94 26.86 1.58
C GLU A 508 15.82 27.78 2.10
N TRP A 509 14.61 27.23 2.32
CA TRP A 509 13.46 28.01 2.80
C TRP A 509 13.72 28.58 4.19
N PHE A 510 14.30 27.77 5.09
CA PHE A 510 14.71 28.19 6.42
C PHE A 510 15.82 29.23 6.35
N GLY A 511 16.86 28.99 5.56
CA GLY A 511 17.99 29.91 5.42
C GLY A 511 17.61 31.28 4.88
N GLY A 512 16.66 31.32 3.93
CA GLY A 512 16.13 32.54 3.35
C GLY A 512 15.18 33.34 4.25
N ASN A 513 14.69 32.77 5.36
CA ASN A 513 13.73 33.42 6.24
C ASN A 513 14.33 33.77 7.61
N LYS A 514 14.76 35.03 7.78
CA LYS A 514 15.34 35.51 9.04
C LYS A 514 14.38 35.40 10.23
N ARG A 515 13.08 35.68 10.03
CA ARG A 515 12.07 35.59 11.11
C ARG A 515 11.98 34.17 11.64
N LEU A 516 11.96 33.18 10.74
CA LEU A 516 11.90 31.77 11.12
C LEU A 516 13.17 31.31 11.88
N ARG A 517 14.36 31.74 11.43
CA ARG A 517 15.66 31.45 12.08
C ARG A 517 15.77 32.05 13.48
N GLU A 518 15.20 33.24 13.69
CA GLU A 518 15.15 33.86 15.02
C GLU A 518 14.30 33.04 15.99
N LEU A 519 13.19 32.47 15.51
CA LEU A 519 12.22 31.72 16.33
C LEU A 519 12.63 30.27 16.62
N CYS A 520 13.32 29.59 15.69
CA CYS A 520 13.51 28.14 15.75
C CYS A 520 14.90 27.68 15.30
N ASN A 521 15.26 26.45 15.68
CA ASN A 521 16.35 25.68 15.09
C ASN A 521 15.81 24.73 14.02
N LEU A 522 16.66 24.35 13.06
CA LEU A 522 16.35 23.34 12.05
C LEU A 522 17.15 22.04 12.29
N VAL A 523 16.45 20.92 12.42
CA VAL A 523 17.05 19.58 12.49
C VAL A 523 16.56 18.75 11.32
N ILE A 524 17.49 18.29 10.48
CA ILE A 524 17.21 17.42 9.33
C ILE A 524 17.88 16.07 9.56
N VAL A 525 17.13 14.98 9.44
CA VAL A 525 17.63 13.60 9.43
C VAL A 525 17.46 13.05 8.03
N GLY A 526 18.56 12.76 7.34
CA GLY A 526 18.47 12.18 6.02
C GLY A 526 19.82 11.94 5.35
N GLY A 527 19.94 10.77 4.75
CA GLY A 527 21.09 10.33 3.96
C GLY A 527 22.43 10.30 4.70
N VAL A 528 23.51 10.56 3.97
CA VAL A 528 24.89 10.68 4.47
C VAL A 528 25.33 12.14 4.51
N VAL A 529 26.20 12.49 5.46
CA VAL A 529 26.76 13.86 5.58
C VAL A 529 28.03 14.05 4.74
N ASP A 530 28.62 12.96 4.26
CA ASP A 530 29.80 12.96 3.38
C ASP A 530 29.41 12.29 2.04
N PRO A 531 29.51 13.02 0.90
CA PRO A 531 29.09 12.51 -0.40
C PRO A 531 29.93 11.33 -0.90
N GLU A 532 31.08 11.04 -0.29
CA GLU A 532 31.89 9.86 -0.64
C GLU A 532 31.45 8.59 0.10
N GLN A 533 30.51 8.69 1.05
CA GLN A 533 29.96 7.55 1.79
C GLN A 533 28.73 6.91 1.11
N THR A 534 28.28 7.45 -0.02
CA THR A 534 27.17 6.90 -0.80
C THR A 534 27.57 6.62 -2.24
N THR A 535 27.00 5.55 -2.79
CA THR A 535 27.08 5.21 -4.21
C THR A 535 25.83 5.63 -4.98
N ASP A 536 24.77 6.06 -4.27
CA ASP A 536 23.55 6.57 -4.90
C ASP A 536 23.79 7.97 -5.47
N ARG A 537 23.45 8.17 -6.74
CA ARG A 537 23.77 9.41 -7.46
C ARG A 537 22.92 10.58 -6.97
N GLU A 538 21.63 10.34 -6.73
CA GLU A 538 20.73 11.39 -6.25
C GLU A 538 21.11 11.83 -4.84
N GLU A 539 21.35 10.88 -3.93
CA GLU A 539 21.79 11.16 -2.58
C GLU A 539 23.12 11.91 -2.57
N LYS A 540 24.09 11.52 -3.43
CA LYS A 540 25.37 12.21 -3.55
C LYS A 540 25.20 13.67 -3.98
N ASP A 541 24.34 13.92 -4.97
CA ASP A 541 24.10 15.27 -5.47
C ASP A 541 23.32 16.14 -4.47
N GLN A 542 22.30 15.57 -3.80
CA GLN A 542 21.58 16.24 -2.73
C GLN A 542 22.49 16.52 -1.51
N CYS A 543 23.39 15.61 -1.17
CA CYS A 543 24.39 15.80 -0.11
C CYS A 543 25.31 16.99 -0.43
N LYS A 544 25.85 17.07 -1.65
CA LYS A 544 26.64 18.23 -2.08
C LYS A 544 25.84 19.53 -2.04
N LYS A 545 24.59 19.49 -2.51
CA LYS A 545 23.69 20.63 -2.50
C LYS A 545 23.43 21.13 -1.06
N MET A 546 23.21 20.21 -0.11
CA MET A 546 23.03 20.56 1.31
C MET A 546 24.24 21.32 1.88
N HIS A 547 25.48 20.88 1.59
CA HIS A 547 26.68 21.61 2.01
C HIS A 547 26.74 23.03 1.44
N ILE A 548 26.43 23.20 0.15
CA ILE A 548 26.39 24.53 -0.50
C ILE A 548 25.38 25.44 0.21
N ILE A 549 24.18 24.96 0.49
CA ILE A 549 23.12 25.73 1.16
C ILE A 549 23.55 26.15 2.57
N ILE A 550 24.16 25.23 3.34
CA ILE A 550 24.63 25.51 4.71
C ILE A 550 25.66 26.65 4.69
N GLU A 551 26.59 26.64 3.72
CA GLU A 551 27.60 27.67 3.56
C GLU A 551 27.01 28.99 3.06
N GLU A 552 26.19 28.97 2.00
CA GLU A 552 25.60 30.15 1.36
C GLU A 552 24.72 30.96 2.33
N TYR A 553 23.87 30.27 3.11
CA TYR A 553 22.96 30.92 4.05
C TYR A 553 23.55 31.12 5.45
N GLY A 554 24.79 30.65 5.69
CA GLY A 554 25.48 30.73 6.98
C GLY A 554 24.67 30.05 8.09
N LEU A 555 24.28 28.79 7.91
CA LEU A 555 23.40 28.05 8.83
C LEU A 555 24.12 27.45 10.04
N GLN A 556 25.42 27.72 10.20
CA GLN A 556 26.19 27.27 11.36
C GLN A 556 25.64 27.89 12.64
N GLY A 557 25.26 27.05 13.60
CA GLY A 557 24.63 27.49 14.86
C GLY A 557 23.10 27.41 14.88
N GLU A 558 22.44 27.19 13.74
CA GLU A 558 20.97 27.18 13.63
C GLU A 558 20.44 25.90 12.95
N LEU A 559 21.31 25.15 12.28
CA LEU A 559 21.00 23.88 11.63
C LEU A 559 21.83 22.72 12.21
N ARG A 560 21.18 21.57 12.39
CA ARG A 560 21.80 20.27 12.67
C ARG A 560 21.33 19.26 11.64
N TRP A 561 22.24 18.78 10.79
CA TRP A 561 21.97 17.71 9.83
C TRP A 561 22.56 16.40 10.34
N LEU A 562 21.72 15.38 10.44
CA LEU A 562 22.04 14.06 10.97
C LEU A 562 21.94 13.02 9.86
N VAL A 563 22.83 12.01 9.92
CA VAL A 563 22.70 10.84 9.06
C VAL A 563 21.39 10.09 9.30
N ALA A 564 20.95 9.32 8.32
CA ALA A 564 19.73 8.52 8.39
C ALA A 564 19.67 7.63 9.65
N GLN A 565 18.55 7.71 10.38
CA GLN A 565 18.34 6.95 11.62
C GLN A 565 17.61 5.63 11.33
N LYS A 566 18.19 4.51 11.77
CA LYS A 566 17.70 3.15 11.44
C LYS A 566 16.93 2.45 12.56
N ASN A 567 16.88 3.04 13.76
CA ASN A 567 16.21 2.44 14.92
C ASN A 567 14.83 3.10 15.12
N PRO A 568 13.71 2.42 14.78
CA PRO A 568 12.38 3.00 14.86
C PRO A 568 11.97 3.34 16.31
N VAL A 569 12.42 2.56 17.30
CA VAL A 569 12.14 2.81 18.72
C VAL A 569 12.76 4.13 19.18
N ARG A 570 14.02 4.38 18.81
CA ARG A 570 14.69 5.66 19.09
C ARG A 570 14.04 6.80 18.29
N ASN A 571 13.66 6.56 17.03
CA ASN A 571 12.99 7.56 16.20
C ASN A 571 11.66 8.03 16.81
N GLY A 572 10.84 7.11 17.33
CA GLY A 572 9.63 7.44 18.06
C GLY A 572 9.88 8.38 19.24
N GLU A 573 10.97 8.14 20.00
CA GLU A 573 11.34 9.00 21.12
C GLU A 573 11.90 10.37 20.66
N ILE A 574 12.59 10.44 19.52
CA ILE A 574 13.01 11.72 18.92
C ILE A 574 11.80 12.59 18.60
N TYR A 575 10.76 12.04 17.96
CA TYR A 575 9.51 12.78 17.69
C TYR A 575 8.90 13.37 18.97
N ARG A 576 8.82 12.57 20.04
CA ARG A 576 8.29 13.01 21.34
C ARG A 576 9.20 14.03 22.03
N TYR A 577 10.52 13.88 21.92
CA TYR A 577 11.48 14.84 22.47
C TYR A 577 11.36 16.21 21.77
N VAL A 578 11.16 16.22 20.45
CA VAL A 578 10.88 17.46 19.68
C VAL A 578 9.55 18.09 20.12
N ALA A 579 8.53 17.27 20.40
CA ALA A 579 7.24 17.74 20.92
C ALA A 579 7.36 18.37 22.33
N ASP A 580 8.21 17.81 23.21
CA ASP A 580 8.52 18.41 24.52
C ASP A 580 9.09 19.83 24.38
N LYS A 581 9.88 20.07 23.33
CA LYS A 581 10.47 21.37 22.99
C LYS A 581 9.52 22.30 22.22
N ARG A 582 8.24 21.94 22.09
CA ARG A 582 7.23 22.68 21.30
C ARG A 582 7.65 22.91 19.86
N GLY A 583 8.37 21.96 19.29
CA GLY A 583 8.77 21.96 17.89
C GLY A 583 7.64 21.63 16.91
N ALA A 584 7.99 21.41 15.66
CA ALA A 584 7.06 20.94 14.62
C ALA A 584 7.79 20.00 13.65
N PHE A 585 7.04 19.12 12.99
CA PHE A 585 7.54 18.29 11.89
C PHE A 585 7.26 18.94 10.54
N VAL A 586 8.19 18.84 9.59
CA VAL A 586 8.01 19.33 8.22
C VAL A 586 8.29 18.24 7.21
N GLN A 587 7.34 18.01 6.30
CA GLN A 587 7.48 17.16 5.13
C GLN A 587 7.47 18.03 3.85
N PRO A 588 8.64 18.43 3.33
CA PRO A 588 8.77 19.41 2.23
C PRO A 588 8.76 18.78 0.82
N ALA A 589 8.43 17.49 0.70
CA ALA A 589 8.53 16.76 -0.56
C ALA A 589 7.80 17.45 -1.73
N LEU A 590 8.43 17.45 -2.92
CA LEU A 590 7.81 17.90 -4.17
C LEU A 590 6.56 17.07 -4.50
N TYR A 591 6.58 15.80 -4.12
CA TYR A 591 5.43 14.90 -4.12
C TYR A 591 5.63 13.82 -3.06
N GLU A 592 4.58 13.47 -2.32
CA GLU A 592 4.59 12.37 -1.36
C GLU A 592 3.38 11.46 -1.57
N ALA A 593 3.61 10.17 -1.86
CA ALA A 593 2.51 9.27 -2.21
C ALA A 593 1.52 9.06 -1.05
N PHE A 594 2.03 8.88 0.16
CA PHE A 594 1.23 8.78 1.39
C PHE A 594 1.78 9.68 2.50
N GLY A 595 3.01 9.40 2.95
CA GLY A 595 3.67 10.15 4.03
C GLY A 595 3.49 9.51 5.41
N LEU A 596 4.01 8.29 5.60
CA LEU A 596 4.03 7.62 6.91
C LEU A 596 4.65 8.50 8.00
N THR A 597 5.72 9.24 7.68
CA THR A 597 6.38 10.16 8.62
C THR A 597 5.47 11.28 9.12
N VAL A 598 4.47 11.68 8.33
CA VAL A 598 3.42 12.63 8.76
C VAL A 598 2.52 11.97 9.79
N VAL A 599 2.08 10.72 9.55
CA VAL A 599 1.27 9.95 10.49
C VAL A 599 2.05 9.66 11.78
N GLU A 600 3.32 9.28 11.69
CA GLU A 600 4.22 9.04 12.84
C GLU A 600 4.36 10.31 13.70
N ALA A 601 4.64 11.47 13.09
CA ALA A 601 4.72 12.75 13.80
C ALA A 601 3.40 13.12 14.47
N MET A 602 2.28 13.02 13.74
CA MET A 602 0.94 13.30 14.28
C MET A 602 0.56 12.34 15.42
N SER A 603 0.95 11.06 15.34
CA SER A 603 0.72 10.04 16.37
C SER A 603 1.48 10.35 17.67
N CYS A 604 2.63 11.02 17.55
CA CYS A 604 3.41 11.53 18.68
C CYS A 604 2.90 12.87 19.21
N GLY A 605 1.86 13.45 18.61
CA GLY A 605 1.31 14.76 18.99
C GLY A 605 2.17 15.95 18.52
N LEU A 606 3.05 15.76 17.54
CA LEU A 606 3.88 16.83 16.99
C LEU A 606 3.12 17.55 15.87
N PRO A 607 2.86 18.87 15.95
CA PRO A 607 2.28 19.63 14.85
C PRO A 607 3.06 19.45 13.56
N VAL A 608 2.35 19.27 12.44
CA VAL A 608 2.95 18.96 11.14
C VAL A 608 2.71 20.06 10.10
N PHE A 609 3.71 20.31 9.26
CA PHE A 609 3.60 21.06 8.01
C PHE A 609 3.93 20.10 6.87
N ALA A 610 2.95 19.75 6.05
CA ALA A 610 3.13 18.73 5.02
C ALA A 610 2.79 19.24 3.63
N THR A 611 3.50 18.73 2.63
CA THR A 611 3.26 19.03 1.22
C THR A 611 1.80 18.82 0.82
N ILE A 612 1.24 19.74 0.05
CA ILE A 612 -0.09 19.58 -0.58
C ILE A 612 -0.05 18.66 -1.81
N CYS A 613 1.14 18.26 -2.24
CA CYS A 613 1.32 17.45 -3.43
C CYS A 613 1.36 15.97 -3.04
N GLY A 614 0.21 15.30 -3.09
CA GLY A 614 0.09 13.86 -2.83
C GLY A 614 -0.71 13.53 -1.57
N GLY A 615 -0.46 12.35 -1.01
CA GLY A 615 -1.21 11.79 0.11
C GLY A 615 -1.31 12.67 1.37
N PRO A 616 -0.29 13.45 1.79
CA PRO A 616 -0.41 14.27 2.99
C PRO A 616 -1.52 15.33 2.93
N ALA A 617 -1.93 15.77 1.73
CA ALA A 617 -3.05 16.68 1.54
C ALA A 617 -4.39 16.11 2.04
N GLU A 618 -4.53 14.78 2.08
CA GLU A 618 -5.70 14.10 2.65
C GLU A 618 -5.52 13.81 4.14
N ILE A 619 -4.28 13.60 4.59
CA ILE A 619 -3.96 13.31 5.99
C ILE A 619 -4.23 14.55 6.84
N VAL A 620 -3.73 15.70 6.40
CA VAL A 620 -3.74 16.97 7.14
C VAL A 620 -4.96 17.80 6.79
N VAL A 621 -5.80 18.08 7.80
CA VAL A 621 -6.82 19.12 7.72
C VAL A 621 -6.19 20.45 8.09
N ASP A 622 -5.99 21.31 7.08
CA ASP A 622 -5.28 22.59 7.22
C ASP A 622 -5.76 23.42 8.41
N LYS A 623 -4.80 23.95 9.18
CA LYS A 623 -4.94 24.74 10.41
C LYS A 623 -5.65 24.06 11.59
N LYS A 624 -6.15 22.84 11.41
CA LYS A 624 -6.84 22.05 12.46
C LYS A 624 -5.97 20.93 12.99
N SER A 625 -5.48 20.04 12.13
CA SER A 625 -4.64 18.89 12.50
C SER A 625 -3.20 19.02 11.99
N GLY A 626 -2.81 20.22 11.54
CA GLY A 626 -1.53 20.51 10.90
C GLY A 626 -1.71 21.60 9.84
N PHE A 627 -0.71 21.79 8.99
CA PHE A 627 -0.70 22.80 7.94
C PHE A 627 -0.28 22.21 6.61
N ASN A 628 -0.93 22.69 5.56
CA ASN A 628 -0.65 22.33 4.18
C ASN A 628 0.31 23.35 3.56
N ILE A 629 1.46 22.91 3.05
CA ILE A 629 2.49 23.76 2.41
C ILE A 629 2.69 23.37 0.95
N ASP A 630 2.89 24.37 0.08
CA ASP A 630 3.22 24.15 -1.33
C ASP A 630 4.74 24.13 -1.53
N PRO A 631 5.33 22.99 -1.93
CA PRO A 631 6.78 22.88 -2.07
C PRO A 631 7.34 23.73 -3.22
N TYR A 632 6.51 24.20 -4.15
CA TYR A 632 6.91 25.11 -5.23
C TYR A 632 6.90 26.59 -4.79
N HIS A 633 6.39 26.88 -3.59
CA HIS A 633 6.32 28.21 -3.00
C HIS A 633 7.00 28.27 -1.63
N GLY A 634 8.26 27.80 -1.57
CA GLY A 634 9.02 27.65 -0.33
C GLY A 634 9.10 28.87 0.60
N SER A 635 9.18 30.08 0.06
CA SER A 635 9.14 31.30 0.88
C SER A 635 7.82 31.46 1.64
N GLN A 636 6.68 31.11 1.02
CA GLN A 636 5.37 31.14 1.69
C GLN A 636 5.25 30.03 2.74
N ALA A 637 5.83 28.85 2.48
CA ALA A 637 5.92 27.78 3.46
C ALA A 637 6.71 28.23 4.70
N ALA A 638 7.85 28.91 4.51
CA ALA A 638 8.64 29.47 5.61
C ALA A 638 7.89 30.54 6.41
N GLU A 639 7.15 31.43 5.73
CA GLU A 639 6.29 32.42 6.39
C GLU A 639 5.20 31.74 7.23
N THR A 640 4.55 30.71 6.69
CA THR A 640 3.51 29.95 7.40
C THR A 640 4.04 29.28 8.67
N MET A 641 5.25 28.72 8.61
CA MET A 641 5.93 28.18 9.80
C MET A 641 6.25 29.28 10.81
N ALA A 642 6.77 30.43 10.35
CA ALA A 642 7.12 31.54 11.23
C ALA A 642 5.89 32.12 11.93
N ASP A 643 4.76 32.25 11.22
CA ASP A 643 3.48 32.67 11.80
C ASP A 643 3.03 31.73 12.91
N PHE A 644 3.07 30.41 12.67
CA PHE A 644 2.68 29.43 13.68
C PHE A 644 3.54 29.49 14.95
N PHE A 645 4.86 29.58 14.81
CA PHE A 645 5.75 29.66 15.97
C PHE A 645 5.63 30.99 16.71
N GLU A 646 5.42 32.09 16.00
CA GLU A 646 5.18 33.40 16.62
C GLU A 646 3.84 33.42 17.39
N GLU A 647 2.77 32.89 16.79
CA GLU A 647 1.46 32.70 17.44
C GLU A 647 1.59 31.80 18.67
N SER A 648 2.32 30.70 18.56
CA SER A 648 2.53 29.75 19.66
C SER A 648 3.35 30.33 20.80
N THR A 649 4.28 31.25 20.50
CA THR A 649 5.05 31.99 21.52
C THR A 649 4.15 32.97 22.27
N LYS A 650 3.25 33.66 21.55
CA LYS A 650 2.27 34.60 22.13
C LYS A 650 1.15 33.87 22.90
N ASN A 651 0.74 32.70 22.41
CA ASN A 651 -0.31 31.87 22.98
C ASN A 651 0.08 30.38 22.93
N PRO A 652 0.64 29.82 24.03
CA PRO A 652 1.04 28.42 24.10
C PRO A 652 -0.09 27.41 23.83
N GLU A 653 -1.37 27.80 24.03
CA GLU A 653 -2.51 26.94 23.71
C GLU A 653 -2.61 26.64 22.21
N ARG A 654 -2.12 27.53 21.34
CA ARG A 654 -2.17 27.35 19.88
C ARG A 654 -1.45 26.07 19.46
N TRP A 655 -0.26 25.82 20.02
CA TRP A 655 0.51 24.61 19.74
C TRP A 655 -0.23 23.36 20.23
N LEU A 656 -0.79 23.42 21.45
CA LEU A 656 -1.55 22.31 22.05
C LEU A 656 -2.81 21.98 21.24
N GLN A 657 -3.52 22.99 20.73
CA GLN A 657 -4.70 22.78 19.89
C GLN A 657 -4.37 22.02 18.61
N VAL A 658 -3.29 22.38 17.92
CA VAL A 658 -2.86 21.67 16.70
C VAL A 658 -2.34 20.26 17.02
N SER A 659 -1.61 20.11 18.13
CA SER A 659 -1.16 18.81 18.64
C SER A 659 -2.34 17.85 18.90
N GLN A 660 -3.35 18.30 19.64
CA GLN A 660 -4.57 17.52 19.91
C GLN A 660 -5.37 17.23 18.64
N GLY A 661 -5.44 18.20 17.72
CA GLY A 661 -6.03 17.99 16.40
C GLY A 661 -5.30 16.92 15.58
N SER A 662 -3.97 16.84 15.71
CA SER A 662 -3.14 15.82 15.06
C SER A 662 -3.42 14.43 15.61
N LEU A 663 -3.43 14.29 16.95
CA LEU A 663 -3.74 13.02 17.64
C LEU A 663 -5.15 12.52 17.29
N ALA A 664 -6.15 13.39 17.38
CA ALA A 664 -7.53 13.04 17.07
C ALA A 664 -7.70 12.59 15.61
N ARG A 665 -7.01 13.26 14.67
CA ARG A 665 -7.05 12.91 13.25
C ARG A 665 -6.48 11.51 12.98
N VAL A 666 -5.35 11.16 13.62
CA VAL A 666 -4.76 9.82 13.50
C VAL A 666 -5.70 8.76 14.08
N GLN A 667 -6.20 8.97 15.30
CA GLN A 667 -7.10 8.01 15.94
C GLN A 667 -8.38 7.75 15.12
N GLU A 668 -8.91 8.77 14.43
CA GLU A 668 -10.11 8.64 13.61
C GLU A 668 -9.88 7.88 12.29
N LYS A 669 -8.68 7.97 11.69
CA LYS A 669 -8.47 7.56 10.28
C LYS A 669 -7.27 6.66 10.01
N TYR A 670 -6.18 6.80 10.76
CA TYR A 670 -4.85 6.29 10.40
C TYR A 670 -4.30 5.38 11.49
N THR A 671 -5.01 4.28 11.77
CA THR A 671 -4.56 3.26 12.72
C THR A 671 -4.58 1.88 12.08
N TRP A 672 -3.63 1.03 12.49
CA TRP A 672 -3.58 -0.35 12.01
C TRP A 672 -4.78 -1.20 12.48
N THR A 673 -5.41 -0.85 13.62
CA THR A 673 -6.64 -1.48 14.07
C THR A 673 -7.79 -1.23 13.10
N LEU A 674 -8.01 0.02 12.69
CA LEU A 674 -9.03 0.36 11.69
C LEU A 674 -8.73 -0.27 10.32
N TYR A 675 -7.44 -0.34 9.98
CA TYR A 675 -6.98 -0.99 8.76
C TYR A 675 -7.37 -2.47 8.74
N ALA A 676 -7.00 -3.22 9.79
CA ALA A 676 -7.23 -4.67 9.88
C ALA A 676 -8.73 -5.01 9.89
N ASP A 677 -9.53 -4.27 10.67
CA ASP A 677 -10.99 -4.43 10.69
C ASP A 677 -11.60 -4.24 9.28
N ARG A 678 -11.22 -3.16 8.59
CA ARG A 678 -11.70 -2.89 7.23
C ARG A 678 -11.26 -3.97 6.26
N LEU A 679 -9.98 -4.34 6.23
CA LEU A 679 -9.46 -5.38 5.34
C LEU A 679 -10.20 -6.71 5.54
N MET A 680 -10.41 -7.14 6.80
CA MET A 680 -11.14 -8.36 7.09
C MET A 680 -12.61 -8.27 6.64
N THR A 681 -13.28 -7.15 6.90
CA THR A 681 -14.65 -6.92 6.42
C THR A 681 -14.76 -6.94 4.89
N LEU A 682 -13.84 -6.26 4.19
CA LEU A 682 -13.75 -6.27 2.73
C LEU A 682 -13.55 -7.69 2.21
N SER A 683 -12.60 -8.45 2.78
CA SER A 683 -12.32 -9.81 2.34
C SER A 683 -13.57 -10.70 2.36
N ARG A 684 -14.43 -10.56 3.38
CA ARG A 684 -15.67 -11.32 3.54
C ARG A 684 -16.72 -10.90 2.50
N ILE A 685 -16.92 -9.60 2.33
CA ILE A 685 -17.89 -9.05 1.37
C ILE A 685 -17.50 -9.38 -0.06
N TYR A 686 -16.24 -9.18 -0.44
CA TYR A 686 -15.78 -9.51 -1.80
C TYR A 686 -15.71 -11.01 -2.05
N SER A 687 -15.52 -11.85 -1.04
CA SER A 687 -15.65 -13.31 -1.18
C SER A 687 -17.09 -13.71 -1.49
N PHE A 688 -18.06 -13.13 -0.77
CA PHE A 688 -19.47 -13.32 -1.10
C PHE A 688 -19.80 -12.78 -2.49
N TRP A 689 -19.36 -11.57 -2.84
CA TRP A 689 -19.56 -11.00 -4.17
C TRP A 689 -18.97 -11.87 -5.28
N LYS A 690 -17.76 -12.39 -5.08
CA LYS A 690 -17.11 -13.33 -6.01
C LYS A 690 -17.97 -14.57 -6.22
N TYR A 691 -18.57 -15.11 -5.15
CA TYR A 691 -19.50 -16.23 -5.25
C TYR A 691 -20.73 -15.89 -6.10
N VAL A 692 -21.38 -14.74 -5.87
CA VAL A 692 -22.62 -14.39 -6.60
C VAL A 692 -22.38 -13.82 -8.01
N SER A 693 -21.18 -13.35 -8.35
CA SER A 693 -20.84 -12.76 -9.66
C SER A 693 -19.95 -13.65 -10.54
N ASP A 694 -19.73 -14.92 -10.16
CA ASP A 694 -18.71 -15.78 -10.79
C ASP A 694 -18.94 -15.99 -12.30
N LEU A 695 -20.20 -16.12 -12.73
CA LEU A 695 -20.56 -16.28 -14.13
C LEU A 695 -20.22 -15.03 -14.97
N GLU A 696 -20.50 -13.85 -14.43
CA GLU A 696 -20.26 -12.55 -15.09
C GLU A 696 -18.75 -12.28 -15.24
N ARG A 697 -17.91 -12.76 -14.31
CA ARG A 697 -16.44 -12.59 -14.36
C ARG A 697 -15.72 -13.54 -15.31
N ARG A 698 -16.41 -14.53 -15.89
CA ARG A 698 -15.77 -15.59 -16.69
C ARG A 698 -15.11 -15.05 -17.95
N GLU A 699 -15.73 -14.08 -18.61
CA GLU A 699 -15.23 -13.48 -19.85
C GLU A 699 -13.95 -12.68 -19.57
N THR A 700 -13.97 -11.81 -18.56
CA THR A 700 -12.80 -11.04 -18.10
C THR A 700 -11.64 -11.96 -17.75
N ARG A 701 -11.88 -13.06 -17.02
CA ARG A 701 -10.84 -14.04 -16.67
C ARG A 701 -10.19 -14.65 -17.91
N ARG A 702 -10.96 -14.98 -18.95
CA ARG A 702 -10.41 -15.54 -20.20
C ARG A 702 -9.64 -14.51 -21.01
N TYR A 703 -10.12 -13.27 -21.06
CA TYR A 703 -9.42 -12.17 -21.70
C TYR A 703 -8.06 -11.91 -21.04
N LEU A 704 -8.01 -11.85 -19.71
CA LEU A 704 -6.77 -11.67 -18.96
C LEU A 704 -5.80 -12.85 -19.10
N GLN A 705 -6.29 -14.09 -19.15
CA GLN A 705 -5.46 -15.26 -19.46
C GLN A 705 -4.84 -15.14 -20.85
N MET A 706 -5.62 -14.78 -21.85
CA MET A 706 -5.13 -14.56 -23.21
C MET A 706 -4.07 -13.45 -23.21
N PHE A 707 -4.32 -12.34 -22.52
CA PHE A 707 -3.38 -11.23 -22.41
C PHE A 707 -2.07 -11.65 -21.72
N TYR A 708 -2.14 -12.42 -20.64
CA TYR A 708 -0.96 -13.00 -19.99
C TYR A 708 -0.19 -13.94 -20.94
N ILE A 709 -0.86 -14.89 -21.58
CA ILE A 709 -0.22 -15.91 -22.42
C ILE A 709 0.39 -15.31 -23.69
N LEU A 710 -0.32 -14.40 -24.35
CA LEU A 710 0.07 -13.88 -25.67
C LEU A 710 0.88 -12.59 -25.60
N MET A 711 0.83 -11.83 -24.50
CA MET A 711 1.59 -10.59 -24.35
C MET A 711 2.63 -10.68 -23.24
N MET A 712 2.24 -11.06 -22.03
CA MET A 712 3.17 -11.09 -20.89
C MET A 712 4.29 -12.12 -21.08
N ARG A 713 3.97 -13.38 -21.44
CA ARG A 713 4.99 -14.43 -21.61
C ARG A 713 6.04 -14.10 -22.68
N PRO A 714 5.70 -13.58 -23.87
CA PRO A 714 6.72 -13.13 -24.83
C PRO A 714 7.61 -12.00 -24.31
N LEU A 715 7.06 -11.06 -23.54
CA LEU A 715 7.85 -10.01 -22.89
C LEU A 715 8.81 -10.60 -21.84
N ILE A 716 8.33 -11.57 -21.05
CA ILE A 716 9.18 -12.30 -20.10
C ILE A 716 10.34 -13.00 -20.82
N ALA A 717 10.07 -13.73 -21.90
CA ALA A 717 11.11 -14.40 -22.69
C ALA A 717 12.14 -13.42 -23.30
N LYS A 718 11.71 -12.19 -23.63
CA LYS A 718 12.63 -11.12 -24.06
C LYS A 718 13.56 -10.70 -22.93
N VAL A 719 13.03 -10.50 -21.72
CA VAL A 719 13.83 -10.16 -20.52
C VAL A 719 14.83 -11.28 -20.21
N GLU A 720 14.41 -12.54 -20.26
CA GLU A 720 15.30 -13.71 -20.09
C GLU A 720 16.48 -13.66 -21.06
N LYS A 721 16.21 -13.41 -22.34
CA LYS A 721 17.24 -13.32 -23.37
C LYS A 721 18.20 -12.17 -23.11
N GLN A 722 17.69 -10.99 -22.75
CA GLN A 722 18.52 -9.82 -22.43
C GLN A 722 19.45 -10.10 -21.24
N GLN A 723 18.93 -10.69 -20.16
CA GLN A 723 19.73 -11.07 -19.00
C GLN A 723 20.79 -12.13 -19.34
N ALA A 724 20.48 -13.11 -20.19
CA ALA A 724 21.44 -14.10 -20.64
C ALA A 724 22.58 -13.47 -21.46
N GLU A 725 22.26 -12.54 -22.37
CA GLU A 725 23.24 -11.80 -23.15
C GLU A 725 24.14 -10.93 -22.26
N GLU A 726 23.58 -10.25 -21.25
CA GLU A 726 24.34 -9.44 -20.32
C GLU A 726 25.28 -10.29 -19.44
N ARG A 727 24.82 -11.44 -18.95
CA ARG A 727 25.66 -12.41 -18.22
C ARG A 727 26.81 -12.90 -19.09
N ALA A 728 26.55 -13.24 -20.35
CA ALA A 728 27.59 -13.66 -21.29
C ALA A 728 28.64 -12.56 -21.54
N ARG A 729 28.19 -11.30 -21.73
CA ARG A 729 29.10 -10.14 -21.85
C ARG A 729 29.96 -9.93 -20.60
N LYS A 730 29.37 -10.03 -19.40
CA LYS A 730 30.11 -9.91 -18.13
C LYS A 730 31.13 -11.04 -17.96
N GLN A 731 30.79 -12.27 -18.32
CA GLN A 731 31.73 -13.40 -18.29
C GLN A 731 32.87 -13.22 -19.29
N GLN A 732 32.58 -12.75 -20.50
CA GLN A 732 33.60 -12.47 -21.51
C GLN A 732 34.53 -11.33 -21.06
N ALA A 733 33.99 -10.23 -20.54
CA ALA A 733 34.79 -9.12 -20.01
C ALA A 733 35.62 -9.53 -18.78
N ALA A 734 35.13 -10.46 -17.95
CA ALA A 734 35.89 -11.01 -16.83
C ALA A 734 37.03 -11.94 -17.31
N ALA A 735 36.82 -12.70 -18.38
CA ALA A 735 37.85 -13.53 -19.01
C ALA A 735 38.94 -12.66 -19.67
N GLU A 736 38.54 -11.62 -20.41
CA GLU A 736 39.47 -10.68 -21.07
C GLU A 736 40.27 -9.84 -20.06
N ASN A 737 39.69 -9.47 -18.91
CA ASN A 737 40.41 -8.80 -17.82
C ASN A 737 41.21 -9.77 -16.92
N GLY A 738 40.87 -11.06 -16.93
CA GLY A 738 41.58 -12.13 -16.20
C GLY A 738 42.90 -12.51 -16.87
N ASP A 739 42.94 -12.54 -18.20
CA ASP A 739 44.18 -12.80 -18.98
C ASP A 739 45.17 -11.62 -18.94
N GLY A 740 44.73 -10.42 -18.53
CA GLY A 740 45.57 -9.23 -18.41
C GLY A 740 46.40 -9.12 -17.11
N LYS A 741 46.23 -10.03 -16.14
CA LYS A 741 46.93 -9.98 -14.83
C LYS A 741 47.82 -11.18 -14.51
N GLN A 742 48.24 -11.97 -15.51
CA GLN A 742 49.23 -13.05 -15.32
C GLN A 742 50.56 -12.91 -16.08
N HIS A 743 50.78 -11.84 -16.85
CA HIS A 743 52.07 -11.61 -17.52
C HIS A 743 52.55 -10.15 -17.41
N SER A 744 53.02 -9.75 -16.22
CA SER A 744 54.08 -8.74 -16.04
C SER A 744 54.35 -8.50 -14.55
N LYS A 745 54.97 -9.47 -13.87
CA LYS A 745 55.71 -9.22 -12.62
C LYS A 745 56.64 -10.38 -12.25
N VAL A 746 57.42 -10.86 -13.22
CA VAL A 746 58.64 -11.63 -12.94
C VAL A 746 59.65 -11.28 -14.02
N ALA A 747 60.49 -10.28 -13.74
CA ALA A 747 61.85 -10.05 -14.25
C ALA A 747 62.15 -8.55 -14.27
N GLU A 748 62.56 -8.00 -13.13
CA GLU A 748 63.78 -7.19 -13.04
C GLU A 748 64.09 -6.95 -11.56
N PHE A 749 65.14 -7.62 -11.10
CA PHE A 749 65.88 -7.25 -9.91
C PHE A 749 66.73 -6.03 -10.28
N PHE A 750 66.42 -4.85 -9.71
CA PHE A 750 67.35 -3.84 -9.19
C PHE A 750 66.59 -2.75 -8.43
#